data_AF-A0AAU4I035-F1
#
_entry.id   AF-A0AAU4I035-F1
#
_cell.length_a   1.000
_cell.length_b   1.000
_cell.length_c   1.000
_cell.angle_alpha   90.00
_cell.angle_beta   90.00
_cell.angle_gamma   90.00
#
_symmetry.space_group_name_H-M   'P 1'
#
loop_
_entity.id
_entity.type
_entity.pdbx_description
1 polymer ?
#
loop_
_entity_poly.entity_id
_entity_poly.type
_entity_poly.pdbx_seq_one_letter_code
_entity_poly.pdbx_strand_id
1 'polypeptide(L)'
;MPPPTQATQSTGPALELLVHGVGGTTPQEMLVDPRTVRVTGDATAAIYRRSGDIDAEQHPERYRDRPIPEAYCWSNLTSGNGSRALWLLLLPFMVINLAHWMRPAATGRPRTVRLYGALVRLVALSLTVLLTAAACEVALDLTAWQCAGVAACSDQRSWLGFLSAAQGGWWSQPGRRLALAALVPTALVGLLWYLSNRTWSAYESQRPLTGTVPDDDSAGTAPAEPLRPALGRPGFWFGRRLVARLRAAHTAAGFLTVTASVAGAAARHDRAAGSSVPAVYGRVIEALLVLGMLVVLWVVCRRGRSERRLDNRLDRAVITYLPGAALTLLVLASVHAAWSRPGWASAGTLPGDITFRVVTLAQGAFVVALAAVAWRLYRRSPEPRTVMRGLGGPSVAMLACALGGVMTGGVAQRVADWLDGPGSPGMGRSAVIDGPPVLLSWQASVIPVLLVLLLLPGIALGVRTYLAARRLEPLIDAEYEERRPDPARTKQIARTRATAALTDSAPGIVGLVSGATLLLGAGAVGGAWASGQVPGLAMDGSSPFVESVAEAAQSTGSWMIGFGFLVFVACGRRAYRDPSARRTIGILWDVGTFWPRAAHPFAPPCYAERAVPDLASRMSGWTARTRGRLVISGHSQGSVLAASAVWQLPAGTRRRVALLTYGSPIERLYGRWFPAYFGPVQLHGLHRSVHCWRNLWRATDPIGGEIRLGEESGPEVDRGPLKDPLVYGRTPEHPLPEPVLGHSDYQADPVFAQERAALLERLTPLLPQQADEPRQELREVPGGPPGTAG
;
A
#
# COMPACT_ATOMS: atom_id res chain seq x y z
N MET A 1 -12.66 7.32 63.02
CA MET A 1 -12.89 6.74 61.68
C MET A 1 -13.48 7.82 60.80
N PRO A 2 -12.85 8.21 59.68
CA PRO A 2 -13.52 9.02 58.68
C PRO A 2 -14.63 8.17 58.02
N PRO A 3 -15.72 8.79 57.53
CA PRO A 3 -16.79 8.04 56.89
C PRO A 3 -16.28 7.42 55.57
N PRO A 4 -16.89 6.32 55.12
CA PRO A 4 -16.52 5.70 53.86
C PRO A 4 -16.76 6.67 52.71
N THR A 5 -15.73 6.96 51.94
CA THR A 5 -15.79 7.70 50.69
C THR A 5 -16.79 7.00 49.78
N GLN A 6 -17.98 7.59 49.58
CA GLN A 6 -18.96 7.06 48.64
C GLN A 6 -18.35 7.07 47.24
N ALA A 7 -18.26 5.87 46.64
CA ALA A 7 -17.75 5.69 45.30
C ALA A 7 -18.52 6.58 44.30
N THR A 8 -17.77 7.39 43.57
CA THR A 8 -18.24 8.21 42.45
C THR A 8 -19.03 7.35 41.48
N GLN A 9 -20.33 7.60 41.35
CA GLN A 9 -21.21 6.82 40.46
C GLN A 9 -20.89 7.14 39.00
N SER A 10 -20.15 6.23 38.34
CA SER A 10 -20.08 6.13 36.89
C SER A 10 -21.49 5.86 36.32
N THR A 11 -21.97 6.69 35.40
CA THR A 11 -23.36 6.62 34.88
C THR A 11 -23.57 5.62 33.74
N GLY A 12 -22.55 4.87 33.31
CA GLY A 12 -22.67 3.83 32.27
C GLY A 12 -21.54 2.78 32.30
N PRO A 13 -21.70 1.63 31.62
CA PRO A 13 -20.71 0.55 31.61
C PRO A 13 -19.41 0.96 30.91
N ALA A 14 -18.33 0.20 31.17
CA ALA A 14 -17.05 0.34 30.47
C ALA A 14 -16.93 -0.72 29.36
N LEU A 15 -16.37 -0.35 28.20
CA LEU A 15 -16.07 -1.26 27.08
C LEU A 15 -14.59 -1.18 26.71
N GLU A 16 -13.97 -2.32 26.44
CA GLU A 16 -12.68 -2.41 25.76
C GLU A 16 -12.90 -2.97 24.36
N LEU A 17 -12.56 -2.19 23.33
CA LEU A 17 -12.60 -2.63 21.93
C LEU A 17 -11.18 -2.94 21.45
N LEU A 18 -10.87 -4.23 21.35
CA LEU A 18 -9.60 -4.77 20.89
C LEU A 18 -9.54 -4.77 19.35
N VAL A 19 -8.45 -4.27 18.80
CA VAL A 19 -8.15 -4.29 17.37
C VAL A 19 -6.78 -4.91 17.15
N HIS A 20 -6.76 -6.09 16.53
CA HIS A 20 -5.54 -6.85 16.30
C HIS A 20 -4.66 -6.26 15.18
N GLY A 21 -3.38 -6.63 15.19
CA GLY A 21 -2.41 -6.33 14.15
C GLY A 21 -2.47 -7.28 12.95
N VAL A 22 -1.40 -7.29 12.14
CA VAL A 22 -1.27 -8.20 11.00
C VAL A 22 -1.09 -9.64 11.47
N GLY A 23 -1.70 -10.61 10.79
CA GLY A 23 -1.38 -12.03 11.00
C GLY A 23 -2.57 -12.95 11.25
N GLY A 24 -3.80 -12.44 11.18
CA GLY A 24 -4.99 -13.30 11.21
C GLY A 24 -5.46 -13.71 12.60
N THR A 25 -5.12 -12.94 13.64
CA THR A 25 -5.52 -13.21 15.03
C THR A 25 -7.01 -13.49 15.12
N THR A 26 -7.35 -14.60 15.76
CA THR A 26 -8.73 -15.05 15.89
C THR A 26 -9.44 -14.29 17.02
N PRO A 27 -10.79 -14.18 16.99
CA PRO A 27 -11.51 -13.60 18.12
C PRO A 27 -11.25 -14.37 19.43
N GLN A 28 -10.98 -15.68 19.35
CA GLN A 28 -10.65 -16.51 20.50
C GLN A 28 -9.32 -16.10 21.14
N GLU A 29 -8.29 -15.84 20.33
CA GLU A 29 -7.00 -15.35 20.80
C GLU A 29 -7.12 -13.94 21.39
N MET A 30 -7.86 -13.04 20.72
CA MET A 30 -8.03 -11.66 21.19
C MET A 30 -8.78 -11.60 22.53
N LEU A 31 -9.84 -12.39 22.68
CA LEU A 31 -10.69 -12.40 23.87
C LEU A 31 -10.20 -13.39 24.94
N VAL A 32 -9.19 -14.22 24.63
CA VAL A 32 -8.70 -15.33 25.46
C VAL A 32 -9.86 -16.24 25.92
N ASP A 33 -10.77 -16.55 24.99
CA ASP A 33 -11.93 -17.40 25.24
C ASP A 33 -12.28 -18.21 23.98
N PRO A 34 -12.38 -19.56 24.05
CA PRO A 34 -12.74 -20.36 22.89
C PRO A 34 -14.18 -20.13 22.40
N ARG A 35 -15.09 -19.66 23.27
CA ARG A 35 -16.52 -19.50 23.01
C ARG A 35 -16.84 -18.05 22.66
N THR A 36 -16.59 -17.69 21.40
CA THR A 36 -16.90 -16.35 20.88
C THR A 36 -18.14 -16.35 20.01
N VAL A 37 -18.89 -15.24 20.04
CA VAL A 37 -20.12 -15.04 19.26
C VAL A 37 -20.01 -13.73 18.48
N ARG A 38 -20.41 -13.78 17.20
CA ARG A 38 -20.47 -12.60 16.34
C ARG A 38 -21.65 -11.72 16.74
N VAL A 39 -21.35 -10.49 17.18
CA VAL A 39 -22.34 -9.49 17.59
C VAL A 39 -22.87 -8.72 16.37
N THR A 40 -21.97 -8.33 15.45
CA THR A 40 -22.33 -7.61 14.23
C THR A 40 -21.25 -7.75 13.16
N GLY A 41 -21.56 -7.39 11.92
CA GLY A 41 -20.70 -7.57 10.75
C GLY A 41 -21.02 -8.83 9.95
N ASP A 42 -20.09 -9.25 9.10
CA ASP A 42 -20.28 -10.37 8.16
C ASP A 42 -19.17 -11.43 8.31
N ALA A 43 -18.93 -12.25 7.29
CA ALA A 43 -17.88 -13.26 7.30
C ALA A 43 -16.47 -12.68 7.05
N THR A 44 -16.38 -11.43 6.59
CA THR A 44 -15.12 -10.77 6.20
C THR A 44 -14.61 -9.80 7.27
N ALA A 45 -15.49 -9.04 7.91
CA ALA A 45 -15.13 -8.23 9.07
C ALA A 45 -16.30 -8.15 10.05
N ALA A 46 -16.02 -8.38 11.33
CA ALA A 46 -17.04 -8.51 12.34
C ALA A 46 -16.54 -8.20 13.76
N ILE A 47 -17.48 -7.89 14.64
CA ILE A 47 -17.25 -7.70 16.07
C ILE A 47 -17.71 -8.95 16.80
N TYR A 48 -16.86 -9.43 17.69
CA TYR A 48 -17.08 -10.61 18.51
C TYR A 48 -17.05 -10.26 20.00
N ARG A 49 -17.82 -11.03 20.77
CA ARG A 49 -17.78 -11.07 22.24
C ARG A 49 -17.59 -12.49 22.73
N ARG A 50 -17.25 -12.64 24.01
CA ARG A 50 -17.37 -13.92 24.70
C ARG A 50 -18.86 -14.27 24.83
N SER A 51 -19.18 -15.55 24.77
CA SER A 51 -20.55 -16.05 24.91
C SER A 51 -21.25 -15.58 26.19
N GLY A 52 -20.51 -15.46 27.29
CA GLY A 52 -21.03 -14.96 28.57
C GLY A 52 -21.19 -13.44 28.68
N ASP A 53 -20.76 -12.67 27.66
CA ASP A 53 -20.80 -11.19 27.65
C ASP A 53 -21.85 -10.64 26.64
N ILE A 54 -22.69 -11.49 26.06
CA ILE A 54 -23.67 -11.09 25.03
C ILE A 54 -24.71 -10.10 25.58
N ASP A 55 -25.16 -10.35 26.80
CA ASP A 55 -26.16 -9.58 27.55
C ASP A 55 -25.51 -8.59 28.54
N ALA A 56 -24.22 -8.27 28.36
CA ALA A 56 -23.46 -7.47 29.33
C ALA A 56 -24.09 -6.11 29.66
N GLU A 57 -24.76 -5.47 28.70
CA GLU A 57 -25.49 -4.21 28.93
C GLU A 57 -26.72 -4.37 29.85
N GLN A 58 -27.29 -5.58 29.95
CA GLN A 58 -28.42 -5.90 30.83
C GLN A 58 -27.96 -6.25 32.26
N HIS A 59 -26.67 -6.53 32.44
CA HIS A 59 -26.06 -6.96 33.70
C HIS A 59 -24.86 -6.07 34.11
N PRO A 60 -25.07 -4.74 34.28
CA PRO A 60 -23.98 -3.80 34.59
C PRO A 60 -23.23 -4.13 35.89
N GLU A 61 -23.86 -4.82 36.84
CA GLU A 61 -23.26 -5.30 38.09
C GLU A 61 -22.06 -6.23 37.88
N ARG A 62 -22.03 -7.00 36.79
CA ARG A 62 -20.92 -7.94 36.46
C ARG A 62 -19.68 -7.24 35.89
N TYR A 63 -19.80 -5.96 35.55
CA TYR A 63 -18.78 -5.16 34.85
C TYR A 63 -18.49 -3.84 35.56
N ARG A 64 -18.72 -3.78 36.88
CA ARG A 64 -18.37 -2.60 37.69
C ARG A 64 -16.86 -2.35 37.70
N ASP A 65 -16.08 -3.42 37.90
CA ASP A 65 -14.62 -3.34 38.09
C ASP A 65 -13.82 -3.78 36.85
N ARG A 66 -14.50 -4.14 35.76
CA ARG A 66 -13.85 -4.59 34.52
C ARG A 66 -14.63 -4.15 33.27
N PRO A 67 -13.94 -3.78 32.18
CA PRO A 67 -14.63 -3.47 30.93
C PRO A 67 -15.21 -4.72 30.26
N ILE A 68 -16.28 -4.52 29.49
CA ILE A 68 -16.83 -5.51 28.58
C ILE A 68 -15.85 -5.64 27.39
N PRO A 69 -15.27 -6.82 27.13
CA PRO A 69 -14.30 -6.99 26.05
C PRO A 69 -14.99 -7.30 24.71
N GLU A 70 -14.63 -6.54 23.68
CA GLU A 70 -15.02 -6.80 22.29
C GLU A 70 -13.78 -6.93 21.41
N ALA A 71 -13.83 -7.86 20.46
CA ALA A 71 -12.80 -8.03 19.46
C ALA A 71 -13.32 -7.65 18.08
N TYR A 72 -12.67 -6.68 17.42
CA TYR A 72 -12.90 -6.41 16.00
C TYR A 72 -11.91 -7.22 15.15
N CYS A 73 -12.46 -8.19 14.42
CA CYS A 73 -11.68 -9.08 13.55
C CYS A 73 -11.83 -8.63 12.09
N TRP A 74 -10.71 -8.28 11.48
CA TRP A 74 -10.63 -7.77 10.10
C TRP A 74 -9.72 -8.59 9.19
N SER A 75 -9.15 -9.67 9.71
CA SER A 75 -8.19 -10.55 9.03
C SER A 75 -8.64 -11.03 7.66
N ASN A 76 -9.93 -11.30 7.46
CA ASN A 76 -10.47 -11.75 6.18
C ASN A 76 -10.57 -10.62 5.14
N LEU A 77 -10.39 -9.35 5.49
CA LEU A 77 -10.30 -8.25 4.51
C LEU A 77 -8.99 -8.30 3.72
N THR A 78 -7.89 -8.75 4.33
CA THR A 78 -6.57 -8.85 3.70
C THR A 78 -6.21 -10.27 3.32
N SER A 79 -6.79 -11.25 4.02
CA SER A 79 -6.52 -12.69 3.83
C SER A 79 -7.72 -13.50 3.37
N GLY A 80 -8.81 -12.91 2.88
CA GLY A 80 -9.97 -13.64 2.33
C GLY A 80 -10.14 -13.42 0.83
N ASN A 81 -9.90 -14.47 0.02
CA ASN A 81 -10.34 -14.69 -1.39
C ASN A 81 -9.26 -15.39 -2.24
N GLY A 82 -9.72 -16.28 -3.14
CA GLY A 82 -8.91 -17.07 -4.08
C GLY A 82 -8.22 -16.27 -5.20
N SER A 83 -8.34 -14.95 -5.24
CA SER A 83 -7.68 -14.08 -6.22
C SER A 83 -6.22 -13.75 -5.89
N ARG A 84 -5.57 -14.52 -5.00
CA ARG A 84 -4.20 -14.24 -4.52
C ARG A 84 -3.12 -14.52 -5.55
N ALA A 85 -3.39 -15.41 -6.50
CA ALA A 85 -2.49 -15.64 -7.63
C ALA A 85 -2.25 -14.35 -8.44
N LEU A 86 -3.22 -13.43 -8.45
CA LEU A 86 -3.11 -12.13 -9.12
C LEU A 86 -2.36 -11.08 -8.30
N TRP A 87 -2.09 -11.30 -7.01
CA TRP A 87 -1.41 -10.31 -6.16
C TRP A 87 -0.03 -9.95 -6.67
N LEU A 88 0.66 -10.93 -7.26
CA LEU A 88 1.95 -10.77 -7.91
C LEU A 88 1.84 -9.72 -9.03
N LEU A 89 0.86 -9.90 -9.93
CA LEU A 89 0.59 -8.98 -11.04
C LEU A 89 0.25 -7.56 -10.57
N LEU A 90 -0.43 -7.44 -9.43
CA LEU A 90 -0.89 -6.14 -8.91
C LEU A 90 0.14 -5.44 -8.01
N LEU A 91 1.29 -6.06 -7.72
CA LEU A 91 2.28 -5.51 -6.80
C LEU A 91 2.82 -4.14 -7.26
N PRO A 92 3.25 -3.93 -8.53
CA PRO A 92 3.68 -2.60 -8.98
C PRO A 92 2.58 -1.55 -8.84
N PHE A 93 1.32 -1.93 -9.02
CA PHE A 93 0.16 -1.05 -8.90
C PHE A 93 -0.12 -0.65 -7.45
N MET A 94 0.07 -1.57 -6.50
CA MET A 94 0.01 -1.29 -5.07
C MET A 94 1.12 -0.32 -4.66
N VAL A 95 2.35 -0.58 -5.09
CA VAL A 95 3.53 0.22 -4.72
C VAL A 95 3.42 1.66 -5.25
N ILE A 96 3.00 1.86 -6.51
CA ILE A 96 2.79 3.22 -7.03
C ILE A 96 1.60 3.93 -6.35
N ASN A 97 0.57 3.19 -5.95
CA ASN A 97 -0.53 3.77 -5.18
C ASN A 97 -0.06 4.23 -3.80
N LEU A 98 0.84 3.47 -3.16
CA LEU A 98 1.47 3.83 -1.90
C LEU A 98 2.28 5.13 -2.03
N ALA A 99 3.07 5.26 -3.11
CA ALA A 99 3.88 6.46 -3.39
C ALA A 99 3.05 7.76 -3.39
N HIS A 100 1.76 7.71 -3.77
CA HIS A 100 0.87 8.86 -3.71
C HIS A 100 0.74 9.45 -2.29
N TRP A 101 0.66 8.56 -1.30
CA TRP A 101 0.43 8.91 0.11
C TRP A 101 1.74 9.30 0.82
N MET A 102 2.89 9.00 0.22
CA MET A 102 4.21 9.30 0.78
C MET A 102 4.69 10.73 0.52
N ARG A 103 3.76 11.63 0.19
CA ARG A 103 4.05 13.03 -0.06
C ARG A 103 4.51 13.73 1.22
N PRO A 104 5.49 14.65 1.15
CA PRO A 104 5.83 15.51 2.28
C PRO A 104 4.62 16.31 2.77
N ALA A 105 4.62 16.63 4.07
CA ALA A 105 3.67 17.58 4.63
C ALA A 105 3.87 18.95 3.97
N ALA A 106 2.76 19.65 3.68
CA ALA A 106 2.82 20.96 3.05
C ALA A 106 1.60 21.80 3.42
N THR A 107 1.85 23.03 3.87
CA THR A 107 0.84 24.05 4.13
C THR A 107 0.81 25.06 2.97
N GLY A 108 -0.38 25.54 2.60
CA GLY A 108 -0.52 26.64 1.63
C GLY A 108 -0.08 26.38 0.17
N ARG A 109 0.07 25.12 -0.27
CA ARG A 109 0.56 24.79 -1.64
C ARG A 109 -0.30 23.83 -2.46
N PRO A 110 -1.54 24.23 -2.77
CA PRO A 110 -2.46 23.36 -3.50
C PRO A 110 -1.94 22.98 -4.89
N ARG A 111 -1.24 23.88 -5.61
CA ARG A 111 -0.73 23.61 -6.97
C ARG A 111 0.37 22.55 -6.98
N THR A 112 1.36 22.66 -6.10
CA THR A 112 2.47 21.70 -6.00
C THR A 112 2.01 20.32 -5.53
N VAL A 113 1.06 20.26 -4.59
CA VAL A 113 0.44 19.00 -4.16
C VAL A 113 -0.36 18.36 -5.30
N ARG A 114 -1.09 19.15 -6.10
CA ARG A 114 -1.79 18.65 -7.29
C ARG A 114 -0.81 18.11 -8.33
N LEU A 115 0.30 18.80 -8.58
CA LEU A 115 1.34 18.36 -9.50
C LEU A 115 1.97 17.04 -9.05
N TYR A 116 2.30 16.91 -7.76
CA TYR A 116 2.77 15.64 -7.18
C TYR A 116 1.79 14.50 -7.48
N GLY A 117 0.50 14.71 -7.18
CA GLY A 117 -0.54 13.72 -7.43
C GLY A 117 -0.71 13.39 -8.92
N ALA A 118 -0.54 14.36 -9.82
CA ALA A 118 -0.60 14.15 -11.27
C ALA A 118 0.60 13.33 -11.77
N LEU A 119 1.81 13.63 -11.32
CA LEU A 119 3.03 12.88 -11.68
C LEU A 119 2.94 11.41 -11.23
N VAL A 120 2.51 11.14 -10.01
CA VAL A 120 2.32 9.75 -9.53
C VAL A 120 1.26 9.02 -10.37
N ARG A 121 0.19 9.69 -10.80
CA ARG A 121 -0.82 9.11 -11.70
C ARG A 121 -0.29 8.86 -13.12
N LEU A 122 0.60 9.71 -13.63
CA LEU A 122 1.25 9.48 -14.92
C LEU A 122 2.20 8.27 -14.87
N VAL A 123 2.95 8.12 -13.77
CA VAL A 123 3.73 6.89 -13.52
C VAL A 123 2.80 5.67 -13.42
N ALA A 124 1.70 5.78 -12.68
CA ALA A 124 0.70 4.72 -12.59
C ALA A 124 0.11 4.33 -13.97
N LEU A 125 -0.23 5.32 -14.81
CA LEU A 125 -0.70 5.08 -16.18
C LEU A 125 0.38 4.38 -17.02
N SER A 126 1.63 4.81 -16.91
CA SER A 126 2.76 4.20 -17.62
C SER A 126 2.95 2.73 -17.25
N LEU A 127 2.67 2.32 -16.00
CA LEU A 127 2.73 0.92 -15.57
C LEU A 127 1.61 0.07 -16.18
N THR A 128 0.42 0.64 -16.40
CA THR A 128 -0.66 -0.04 -17.15
C THR A 128 -0.27 -0.22 -18.62
N VAL A 129 0.31 0.82 -19.22
CA VAL A 129 0.83 0.74 -20.60
C VAL A 129 1.95 -0.28 -20.70
N LEU A 130 2.91 -0.29 -19.77
CA LEU A 130 4.02 -1.24 -19.73
C LEU A 130 3.53 -2.69 -19.63
N LEU A 131 2.61 -2.98 -18.71
CA LEU A 131 2.03 -4.32 -18.59
C LEU A 131 1.31 -4.75 -19.86
N THR A 132 0.51 -3.86 -20.45
CA THR A 132 -0.24 -4.18 -21.67
C THR A 132 0.68 -4.35 -22.87
N ALA A 133 1.72 -3.51 -22.98
CA ALA A 133 2.75 -3.60 -24.01
C ALA A 133 3.53 -4.91 -23.89
N ALA A 134 3.83 -5.38 -22.68
CA ALA A 134 4.48 -6.67 -22.46
C ALA A 134 3.59 -7.86 -22.85
N ALA A 135 2.28 -7.78 -22.61
CA ALA A 135 1.35 -8.78 -23.11
C ALA A 135 1.26 -8.74 -24.66
N CYS A 136 1.37 -7.55 -25.25
CA CYS A 136 1.44 -7.40 -26.71
C CYS A 136 2.76 -7.97 -27.26
N GLU A 137 3.88 -7.72 -26.60
CA GLU A 137 5.19 -8.26 -26.95
C GLU A 137 5.15 -9.79 -27.02
N VAL A 138 4.62 -10.44 -25.99
CA VAL A 138 4.52 -11.90 -25.95
C VAL A 138 3.56 -12.45 -27.00
N ALA A 139 2.33 -11.91 -27.07
CA ALA A 139 1.29 -12.48 -27.92
C ALA A 139 1.41 -12.07 -29.39
N LEU A 140 1.63 -10.78 -29.65
CA LEU A 140 1.64 -10.22 -31.01
C LEU A 140 3.02 -10.30 -31.63
N ASP A 141 4.09 -9.90 -30.93
CA ASP A 141 5.43 -9.89 -31.53
C ASP A 141 6.04 -11.30 -31.54
N LEU A 142 6.40 -11.84 -30.36
CA LEU A 142 7.13 -13.11 -30.27
C LEU A 142 6.34 -14.29 -30.86
N THR A 143 5.05 -14.41 -30.53
CA THR A 143 4.24 -15.56 -30.93
C THR A 143 3.68 -15.41 -32.34
N ALA A 144 2.94 -14.33 -32.61
CA ALA A 144 2.17 -14.19 -33.85
C ALA A 144 2.96 -13.57 -35.02
N TRP A 145 3.89 -12.66 -34.76
CA TRP A 145 4.68 -12.00 -35.80
C TRP A 145 5.94 -12.82 -36.13
N GLN A 146 6.75 -13.14 -35.11
CA GLN A 146 8.03 -13.84 -35.28
C GLN A 146 7.85 -15.35 -35.41
N CYS A 147 7.46 -16.08 -34.36
CA CYS A 147 7.46 -17.54 -34.39
C CYS A 147 6.49 -18.14 -35.43
N ALA A 148 5.25 -17.64 -35.52
CA ALA A 148 4.32 -18.06 -36.57
C ALA A 148 4.73 -17.59 -37.98
N GLY A 149 5.61 -16.59 -38.08
CA GLY A 149 6.16 -16.09 -39.34
C GLY A 149 7.35 -16.90 -39.88
N VAL A 150 8.01 -17.67 -39.02
CA VAL A 150 9.23 -18.44 -39.33
C VAL A 150 8.91 -19.94 -39.27
N ALA A 151 9.03 -20.63 -40.42
CA ALA A 151 8.71 -22.06 -40.52
C ALA A 151 9.46 -22.91 -39.48
N ALA A 152 10.78 -22.69 -39.34
CA ALA A 152 11.62 -23.39 -38.36
C ALA A 152 11.13 -23.25 -36.90
N CYS A 153 10.51 -22.13 -36.54
CA CYS A 153 9.89 -21.97 -35.23
C CYS A 153 8.54 -22.69 -35.17
N SER A 154 7.65 -22.41 -36.13
CA SER A 154 6.28 -22.92 -36.13
C SER A 154 6.17 -24.45 -36.29
N ASP A 155 7.09 -25.09 -37.03
CA ASP A 155 7.05 -26.53 -37.32
C ASP A 155 7.30 -27.37 -36.06
N GLN A 156 8.09 -26.85 -35.13
CA GLN A 156 8.32 -27.49 -33.83
C GLN A 156 7.14 -27.30 -32.86
N ARG A 157 6.12 -26.48 -33.21
CA ARG A 157 4.99 -26.12 -32.35
C ARG A 157 3.67 -26.36 -33.09
N SER A 158 3.17 -27.59 -33.05
CA SER A 158 1.95 -28.01 -33.75
C SER A 158 0.71 -27.13 -33.47
N TRP A 159 0.59 -26.55 -32.28
CA TRP A 159 -0.50 -25.65 -31.91
C TRP A 159 -0.47 -24.30 -32.66
N LEU A 160 0.66 -23.89 -33.24
CA LEU A 160 0.80 -22.73 -34.11
C LEU A 160 0.58 -23.04 -35.60
N GLY A 161 0.41 -24.31 -35.97
CA GLY A 161 0.35 -24.74 -37.37
C GLY A 161 -0.67 -23.94 -38.19
N PHE A 162 -1.89 -23.73 -37.66
CA PHE A 162 -2.93 -22.98 -38.36
C PHE A 162 -2.59 -21.50 -38.59
N LEU A 163 -1.68 -20.92 -37.81
CA LEU A 163 -1.15 -19.56 -37.95
C LEU A 163 0.11 -19.52 -38.83
N SER A 164 0.75 -20.66 -39.09
CA SER A 164 2.04 -20.72 -39.77
C SER A 164 1.98 -20.07 -41.15
N ALA A 165 2.94 -19.19 -41.42
CA ALA A 165 3.14 -18.62 -42.74
C ALA A 165 3.38 -19.70 -43.81
N ALA A 166 3.97 -20.84 -43.44
CA ALA A 166 4.30 -21.93 -44.36
C ALA A 166 3.08 -22.69 -44.88
N GLN A 167 1.97 -22.72 -44.13
CA GLN A 167 0.76 -23.45 -44.52
C GLN A 167 -0.12 -22.70 -45.53
N GLY A 168 0.10 -21.39 -45.72
CA GLY A 168 -0.67 -20.58 -46.69
C GLY A 168 -2.18 -20.47 -46.41
N GLY A 169 -2.66 -20.89 -45.23
CA GLY A 169 -4.08 -20.87 -44.87
C GLY A 169 -4.64 -19.47 -44.58
N TRP A 170 -5.94 -19.35 -44.32
CA TRP A 170 -6.59 -18.04 -44.05
C TRP A 170 -5.90 -17.22 -42.95
N TRP A 171 -5.43 -17.88 -41.89
CA TRP A 171 -4.79 -17.23 -40.75
C TRP A 171 -3.28 -16.99 -40.92
N SER A 172 -2.68 -17.37 -42.05
CA SER A 172 -1.24 -17.20 -42.31
C SER A 172 -0.82 -15.74 -42.53
N GLN A 173 -1.75 -14.86 -42.94
CA GLN A 173 -1.43 -13.45 -43.19
C GLN A 173 -1.09 -12.69 -41.89
N PRO A 174 -0.01 -11.88 -41.86
CA PRO A 174 0.45 -11.21 -40.63
C PRO A 174 -0.65 -10.44 -39.90
N GLY A 175 -1.46 -9.65 -40.62
CA GLY A 175 -2.50 -8.84 -40.00
C GLY A 175 -3.62 -9.65 -39.33
N ARG A 176 -3.95 -10.83 -39.85
CA ARG A 176 -4.94 -11.74 -39.26
C ARG A 176 -4.39 -12.42 -38.02
N ARG A 177 -3.11 -12.80 -38.04
CA ARG A 177 -2.39 -13.32 -36.86
C ARG A 177 -2.39 -12.29 -35.73
N LEU A 178 -2.06 -11.03 -36.03
CA LEU A 178 -2.08 -9.93 -35.06
C LEU A 178 -3.48 -9.68 -34.49
N ALA A 179 -4.51 -9.68 -35.34
CA ALA A 179 -5.90 -9.50 -34.90
C ALA A 179 -6.37 -10.61 -33.93
N LEU A 180 -5.99 -11.87 -34.19
CA LEU A 180 -6.30 -12.99 -33.29
C LEU A 180 -5.50 -12.90 -31.99
N ALA A 181 -4.19 -12.64 -32.08
CA ALA A 181 -3.31 -12.53 -30.93
C ALA A 181 -3.70 -11.38 -29.99
N ALA A 182 -4.29 -10.30 -30.51
CA ALA A 182 -4.81 -9.18 -29.73
C ALA A 182 -5.87 -9.57 -28.70
N LEU A 183 -6.53 -10.72 -28.83
CA LEU A 183 -7.48 -11.22 -27.84
C LEU A 183 -6.82 -11.44 -26.47
N VAL A 184 -5.55 -11.85 -26.42
CA VAL A 184 -4.83 -12.12 -25.16
C VAL A 184 -4.62 -10.84 -24.33
N PRO A 185 -3.96 -9.78 -24.83
CA PRO A 185 -3.81 -8.54 -24.06
C PRO A 185 -5.15 -7.84 -23.82
N THR A 186 -6.13 -7.98 -24.73
CA THR A 186 -7.49 -7.44 -24.53
C THR A 186 -8.21 -8.14 -23.36
N ALA A 187 -8.12 -9.46 -23.28
CA ALA A 187 -8.66 -10.24 -22.17
C ALA A 187 -7.98 -9.89 -20.84
N LEU A 188 -6.66 -9.66 -20.84
CA LEU A 188 -5.93 -9.18 -19.66
C LEU A 188 -6.47 -7.83 -19.16
N VAL A 189 -6.64 -6.85 -20.06
CA VAL A 189 -7.20 -5.52 -19.71
C VAL A 189 -8.64 -5.65 -19.21
N GLY A 190 -9.45 -6.51 -19.86
CA GLY A 190 -10.82 -6.82 -19.44
C GLY A 190 -10.89 -7.47 -18.05
N LEU A 191 -9.97 -8.40 -17.75
CA LEU A 191 -9.84 -9.03 -16.44
C LEU A 191 -9.49 -7.99 -15.35
N LEU A 192 -8.53 -7.11 -15.61
CA LEU A 192 -8.16 -6.03 -14.67
C LEU A 192 -9.33 -5.09 -14.39
N TRP A 193 -10.07 -4.71 -15.44
CA TRP A 193 -11.30 -3.92 -15.32
C TRP A 193 -12.34 -4.63 -14.45
N TYR A 194 -12.61 -5.91 -14.72
CA TYR A 194 -13.59 -6.72 -14.01
C TYR A 194 -13.25 -6.84 -12.51
N LEU A 195 -12.00 -7.18 -12.20
CA LEU A 195 -11.51 -7.32 -10.81
C LEU A 195 -11.59 -5.99 -10.03
N SER A 196 -11.21 -4.88 -10.67
CA SER A 196 -11.32 -3.55 -10.05
C SER A 196 -12.78 -3.16 -9.81
N ASN A 197 -13.69 -3.47 -10.74
CA ASN A 197 -15.11 -3.19 -10.56
C ASN A 197 -15.74 -4.05 -9.45
N ARG A 198 -15.41 -5.34 -9.38
CA ARG A 198 -15.90 -6.26 -8.34
C ARG A 198 -15.43 -5.85 -6.95
N THR A 199 -14.15 -5.55 -6.79
CA THR A 199 -13.57 -5.16 -5.49
C THR A 199 -14.10 -3.81 -5.01
N TRP A 200 -14.32 -2.86 -5.93
CA TRP A 200 -14.94 -1.57 -5.62
C TRP A 200 -16.35 -1.73 -5.04
N SER A 201 -17.16 -2.65 -5.57
CA SER A 201 -18.50 -2.91 -5.05
C SER A 201 -18.48 -3.47 -3.63
N ALA A 202 -17.54 -4.36 -3.32
CA ALA A 202 -17.52 -5.07 -2.04
C ALA A 202 -16.89 -4.26 -0.88
N TYR A 203 -15.86 -3.47 -1.15
CA TYR A 203 -15.07 -2.78 -0.10
C TYR A 203 -15.27 -1.25 -0.09
N GLU A 204 -15.47 -0.63 -1.25
CA GLU A 204 -15.35 0.84 -1.42
C GLU A 204 -16.72 1.53 -1.62
N SER A 205 -17.82 0.77 -1.61
CA SER A 205 -19.17 1.28 -1.86
C SER A 205 -20.03 1.48 -0.61
N GLN A 206 -19.54 1.07 0.57
CA GLN A 206 -20.25 1.19 1.84
C GLN A 206 -20.43 2.68 2.17
N ARG A 207 -21.67 3.07 2.48
CA ARG A 207 -21.97 4.46 2.87
C ARG A 207 -21.82 4.59 4.39
N PRO A 208 -21.26 5.71 4.89
CA PRO A 208 -21.28 5.95 6.32
C PRO A 208 -22.74 6.07 6.78
N LEU A 209 -23.03 5.54 7.97
CA LEU A 209 -24.29 5.79 8.67
C LEU A 209 -24.44 7.30 8.83
N THR A 210 -25.32 7.89 8.04
CA THR A 210 -25.50 9.33 7.93
C THR A 210 -26.27 9.80 9.16
N GLY A 211 -25.55 10.25 10.19
CA GLY A 211 -26.08 11.22 11.13
C GLY A 211 -25.89 12.61 10.52
N THR A 212 -26.98 13.21 10.03
CA THR A 212 -27.17 14.66 9.82
C THR A 212 -25.90 15.51 9.76
N VAL A 213 -25.21 15.52 8.63
CA VAL A 213 -24.47 16.72 8.21
C VAL A 213 -25.38 17.38 7.20
N PRO A 214 -25.95 18.56 7.48
CA PRO A 214 -26.75 19.28 6.48
C PRO A 214 -25.93 19.44 5.21
N ASP A 215 -26.56 19.30 4.05
CA ASP A 215 -26.00 19.80 2.81
C ASP A 215 -25.68 21.28 3.03
N ASP A 216 -24.40 21.61 3.08
CA ASP A 216 -23.87 22.94 3.37
C ASP A 216 -23.98 23.86 2.13
N ASP A 217 -25.19 23.90 1.55
CA ASP A 217 -25.61 24.92 0.58
C ASP A 217 -26.12 26.19 1.30
N SER A 218 -26.22 26.17 2.63
CA SER A 218 -26.41 27.36 3.46
C SER A 218 -25.06 27.93 3.92
N ALA A 219 -24.37 28.59 2.99
CA ALA A 219 -23.23 29.45 3.31
C ALA A 219 -23.70 30.67 4.13
N GLY A 220 -23.74 30.50 5.46
CA GLY A 220 -24.01 31.56 6.43
C GLY A 220 -23.30 31.28 7.75
N THR A 221 -22.15 31.94 7.93
CA THR A 221 -21.62 32.32 9.25
C THR A 221 -21.39 31.24 10.33
N ALA A 222 -20.93 30.04 9.98
CA ALA A 222 -20.32 29.14 10.96
C ALA A 222 -18.85 29.55 11.24
N PRO A 223 -18.42 29.69 12.51
CA PRO A 223 -17.02 29.98 12.85
C PRO A 223 -16.11 28.85 12.34
N ALA A 224 -14.89 29.20 11.92
CA ALA A 224 -13.92 28.27 11.36
C ALA A 224 -13.69 27.07 12.31
N GLU A 225 -14.28 25.91 12.00
CA GLU A 225 -14.00 24.66 12.71
C GLU A 225 -12.47 24.44 12.73
N PRO A 226 -11.88 24.06 13.88
CA PRO A 226 -10.46 23.74 13.93
C PRO A 226 -10.13 22.66 12.88
N LEU A 227 -9.03 22.87 12.16
CA LEU A 227 -8.59 22.06 11.02
C LEU A 227 -8.69 20.56 11.35
N ARG A 228 -9.73 19.86 10.86
CA ARG A 228 -9.83 18.40 11.01
C ARG A 228 -8.59 17.75 10.39
N PRO A 229 -7.86 16.89 11.12
CA PRO A 229 -6.75 16.10 10.58
C PRO A 229 -7.16 15.38 9.30
N ALA A 230 -6.23 15.17 8.36
CA ALA A 230 -6.55 14.70 7.01
C ALA A 230 -7.37 13.39 6.99
N LEU A 231 -7.05 12.46 7.89
CA LEU A 231 -7.72 11.15 8.03
C LEU A 231 -9.14 11.24 8.64
N GLY A 232 -9.44 12.34 9.34
CA GLY A 232 -10.76 12.64 9.92
C GLY A 232 -11.67 13.44 8.99
N ARG A 233 -11.28 13.63 7.72
CA ARG A 233 -12.09 14.39 6.76
C ARG A 233 -13.14 13.48 6.12
N PRO A 234 -14.38 13.97 5.92
CA PRO A 234 -15.48 13.15 5.43
C PRO A 234 -15.25 12.47 4.07
N GLY A 235 -14.45 13.06 3.17
CA GLY A 235 -14.14 12.47 1.87
C GLY A 235 -12.88 11.59 1.86
N PHE A 236 -12.13 11.52 2.96
CA PHE A 236 -10.83 10.86 2.97
C PHE A 236 -10.93 9.37 2.64
N TRP A 237 -11.89 8.67 3.22
CA TRP A 237 -12.14 7.22 3.04
C TRP A 237 -13.17 6.93 1.93
N PHE A 238 -13.58 7.94 1.16
CA PHE A 238 -14.63 7.80 0.15
C PHE A 238 -14.15 8.33 -1.21
N GLY A 239 -13.51 7.45 -1.98
CA GLY A 239 -12.84 7.76 -3.26
C GLY A 239 -13.65 7.56 -4.54
N ARG A 240 -14.97 7.39 -4.42
CA ARG A 240 -15.80 6.68 -5.39
C ARG A 240 -15.68 7.21 -6.83
N ARG A 241 -15.77 8.53 -7.01
CA ARG A 241 -15.66 9.19 -8.32
C ARG A 241 -14.28 9.05 -8.95
N LEU A 242 -13.21 9.29 -8.19
CA LEU A 242 -11.84 9.26 -8.72
C LEU A 242 -11.49 7.86 -9.21
N VAL A 243 -11.78 6.83 -8.41
CA VAL A 243 -11.47 5.44 -8.77
C VAL A 243 -12.21 5.01 -10.03
N ALA A 244 -13.50 5.34 -10.15
CA ALA A 244 -14.28 5.02 -11.34
C ALA A 244 -13.73 5.70 -12.61
N ARG A 245 -13.33 6.96 -12.50
CA ARG A 245 -12.78 7.73 -13.62
C ARG A 245 -11.38 7.24 -14.02
N LEU A 246 -10.51 6.97 -13.05
CA LEU A 246 -9.18 6.41 -13.33
C LEU A 246 -9.30 5.01 -13.94
N ARG A 247 -10.22 4.17 -13.45
CA ARG A 247 -10.51 2.86 -14.04
C ARG A 247 -10.85 2.99 -15.51
N ALA A 248 -11.76 3.90 -15.86
CA ALA A 248 -12.11 4.15 -17.26
C ALA A 248 -10.90 4.58 -18.11
N ALA A 249 -10.08 5.50 -17.60
CA ALA A 249 -8.89 5.98 -18.30
C ALA A 249 -7.82 4.89 -18.49
N HIS A 250 -7.54 4.08 -17.47
CA HIS A 250 -6.55 3.01 -17.54
C HIS A 250 -7.03 1.84 -18.42
N THR A 251 -8.32 1.48 -18.37
CA THR A 251 -8.90 0.49 -19.29
C THR A 251 -8.81 0.97 -20.74
N ALA A 252 -9.15 2.23 -21.02
CA ALA A 252 -9.00 2.81 -22.34
C ALA A 252 -7.53 2.86 -22.79
N ALA A 253 -6.61 3.24 -21.91
CA ALA A 253 -5.18 3.22 -22.20
C ALA A 253 -4.69 1.81 -22.58
N GLY A 254 -5.14 0.77 -21.87
CA GLY A 254 -4.85 -0.62 -22.22
C GLY A 254 -5.31 -0.96 -23.63
N PHE A 255 -6.58 -0.71 -23.98
CA PHE A 255 -7.09 -0.98 -25.32
C PHE A 255 -6.39 -0.16 -26.41
N LEU A 256 -6.06 1.10 -26.14
CA LEU A 256 -5.30 1.95 -27.06
C LEU A 256 -3.86 1.45 -27.27
N THR A 257 -3.21 0.89 -26.23
CA THR A 257 -1.90 0.24 -26.38
C THR A 257 -1.99 -0.97 -27.31
N VAL A 258 -3.00 -1.85 -27.14
CA VAL A 258 -3.22 -2.98 -28.06
C VAL A 258 -3.51 -2.49 -29.48
N THR A 259 -4.32 -1.43 -29.61
CA THR A 259 -4.65 -0.80 -30.89
C THR A 259 -3.38 -0.30 -31.59
N ALA A 260 -2.45 0.33 -30.86
CA ALA A 260 -1.19 0.80 -31.41
C ALA A 260 -0.35 -0.35 -31.97
N SER A 261 -0.25 -1.46 -31.24
CA SER A 261 0.52 -2.65 -31.66
C SER A 261 -0.08 -3.32 -32.90
N VAL A 262 -1.41 -3.44 -32.99
CA VAL A 262 -2.09 -4.07 -34.13
C VAL A 262 -2.09 -3.16 -35.37
N ALA A 263 -2.54 -1.91 -35.22
CA ALA A 263 -2.71 -0.99 -36.33
C ALA A 263 -1.38 -0.47 -36.87
N GLY A 264 -0.37 -0.29 -36.01
CA GLY A 264 0.91 0.31 -36.40
C GLY A 264 1.66 -0.47 -37.47
N ALA A 265 1.62 -1.80 -37.44
CA ALA A 265 2.24 -2.65 -38.46
C ALA A 265 1.51 -2.55 -39.82
N ALA A 266 0.17 -2.68 -39.80
CA ALA A 266 -0.66 -2.60 -41.00
C ALA A 266 -0.58 -1.21 -41.67
N ALA A 267 -0.69 -0.13 -40.89
CA ALA A 267 -0.64 1.24 -41.40
C ALA A 267 0.73 1.63 -41.99
N ARG A 268 1.83 1.07 -41.47
CA ARG A 268 3.18 1.27 -42.06
C ARG A 268 3.34 0.53 -43.38
N HIS A 269 2.86 -0.71 -43.45
CA HIS A 269 2.89 -1.49 -44.68
C HIS A 269 2.05 -0.81 -45.78
N ASP A 270 0.83 -0.40 -45.47
CA ASP A 270 -0.09 0.23 -46.43
C ASP A 270 0.48 1.54 -47.01
N ARG A 271 1.22 2.30 -46.20
CA ARG A 271 1.95 3.50 -46.63
C ARG A 271 3.13 3.17 -47.54
N ALA A 272 3.93 2.17 -47.20
CA ALA A 272 5.08 1.75 -48.00
C ALA A 272 4.65 1.16 -49.36
N ALA A 273 3.51 0.45 -49.39
CA ALA A 273 2.95 -0.17 -50.59
C ALA A 273 2.21 0.82 -51.52
N GLY A 274 2.09 2.10 -51.17
CA GLY A 274 1.42 3.11 -52.00
C GLY A 274 -0.09 2.93 -52.17
N SER A 275 -0.73 2.12 -51.31
CA SER A 275 -2.18 1.85 -51.38
C SER A 275 -3.01 3.07 -50.95
N SER A 276 -4.00 3.49 -51.73
CA SER A 276 -4.74 4.73 -51.45
C SER A 276 -5.80 4.57 -50.34
N VAL A 277 -6.63 3.53 -50.42
CA VAL A 277 -7.77 3.34 -49.49
C VAL A 277 -7.33 2.79 -48.12
N PRO A 278 -6.57 1.68 -48.00
CA PRO A 278 -6.11 1.18 -46.71
C PRO A 278 -5.24 2.18 -45.94
N ALA A 279 -4.38 2.94 -46.63
CA ALA A 279 -3.55 3.95 -45.99
C ALA A 279 -4.36 5.10 -45.38
N VAL A 280 -5.49 5.50 -45.98
CA VAL A 280 -6.39 6.51 -45.39
C VAL A 280 -7.01 5.98 -44.10
N TYR A 281 -7.54 4.75 -44.10
CA TYR A 281 -8.06 4.13 -42.88
C TYR A 281 -6.99 4.01 -41.79
N GLY A 282 -5.78 3.61 -42.15
CA GLY A 282 -4.64 3.55 -41.23
C GLY A 282 -4.36 4.91 -40.57
N ARG A 283 -4.31 6.00 -41.35
CA ARG A 283 -4.11 7.36 -40.80
C ARG A 283 -5.26 7.82 -39.89
N VAL A 284 -6.51 7.49 -40.24
CA VAL A 284 -7.67 7.82 -39.40
C VAL A 284 -7.58 7.08 -38.06
N ILE A 285 -7.23 5.79 -38.08
CA ILE A 285 -7.02 5.00 -36.85
C ILE A 285 -5.88 5.59 -36.02
N GLU A 286 -4.73 5.92 -36.62
CA GLU A 286 -3.61 6.58 -35.94
C GLU A 286 -4.04 7.92 -35.31
N ALA A 287 -4.80 8.76 -36.02
CA ALA A 287 -5.29 10.04 -35.51
C ALA A 287 -6.28 9.87 -34.34
N LEU A 288 -7.23 8.93 -34.45
CA LEU A 288 -8.17 8.60 -33.38
C LEU A 288 -7.45 8.01 -32.15
N LEU A 289 -6.38 7.25 -32.37
CA LEU A 289 -5.54 6.73 -31.29
C LEU A 289 -4.84 7.85 -30.52
N VAL A 290 -4.24 8.81 -31.25
CA VAL A 290 -3.61 9.99 -30.64
C VAL A 290 -4.64 10.81 -29.84
N LEU A 291 -5.81 11.07 -30.44
CA LEU A 291 -6.90 11.77 -29.76
C LEU A 291 -7.36 11.03 -28.50
N GLY A 292 -7.56 9.72 -28.59
CA GLY A 292 -7.92 8.87 -27.45
C GLY A 292 -6.89 8.95 -26.32
N MET A 293 -5.61 8.91 -26.66
CA MET A 293 -4.53 9.02 -25.66
C MET A 293 -4.47 10.42 -25.02
N LEU A 294 -4.70 11.49 -25.78
CA LEU A 294 -4.82 12.85 -25.25
C LEU A 294 -5.98 12.99 -24.27
N VAL A 295 -7.14 12.38 -24.59
CA VAL A 295 -8.30 12.33 -23.69
C VAL A 295 -7.96 11.56 -22.42
N VAL A 296 -7.30 10.41 -22.51
CA VAL A 296 -6.84 9.63 -21.35
C VAL A 296 -5.92 10.47 -20.46
N LEU A 297 -4.89 11.11 -21.03
CA LEU A 297 -3.96 11.97 -20.29
C LEU A 297 -4.68 13.13 -19.60
N TRP A 298 -5.62 13.76 -20.29
CA TRP A 298 -6.46 14.80 -19.71
C TRP A 298 -7.32 14.28 -18.55
N VAL A 299 -7.96 13.11 -18.68
CA VAL A 299 -8.78 12.52 -17.61
C VAL A 299 -7.92 12.22 -16.37
N VAL A 300 -6.71 11.71 -16.56
CA VAL A 300 -5.77 11.35 -15.50
C VAL A 300 -5.24 12.59 -14.77
N CYS A 301 -4.93 13.66 -15.50
CA CYS A 301 -4.34 14.88 -14.96
C CYS A 301 -5.36 15.91 -14.42
N ARG A 302 -6.59 15.97 -14.98
CA ARG A 302 -7.51 17.10 -14.76
C ARG A 302 -8.01 17.26 -13.33
N ARG A 303 -8.28 16.17 -12.60
CA ARG A 303 -8.72 16.28 -11.18
C ARG A 303 -8.03 15.30 -10.27
N GLY A 304 -7.87 15.67 -9.01
CA GLY A 304 -7.43 14.76 -7.95
C GLY A 304 -8.56 14.30 -7.04
N ARG A 305 -8.19 13.54 -6.01
CA ARG A 305 -9.09 13.14 -4.91
C ARG A 305 -9.53 14.38 -4.14
N SER A 306 -10.82 14.46 -3.79
CA SER A 306 -11.32 15.42 -2.81
C SER A 306 -11.40 14.72 -1.46
N GLU A 307 -10.62 15.19 -0.49
CA GLU A 307 -10.68 14.67 0.88
C GLU A 307 -11.74 15.39 1.73
N ARG A 308 -12.16 16.61 1.32
CA ARG A 308 -12.95 17.51 2.16
C ARG A 308 -14.45 17.24 2.16
N ARG A 309 -14.99 16.66 1.08
CA ARG A 309 -16.42 16.44 0.87
C ARG A 309 -16.65 15.05 0.31
N LEU A 310 -17.79 14.44 0.64
CA LEU A 310 -18.25 13.20 0.02
C LEU A 310 -18.58 13.47 -1.46
N ASP A 311 -17.86 12.84 -2.39
CA ASP A 311 -18.07 13.05 -3.83
C ASP A 311 -18.93 11.94 -4.44
N ASN A 312 -20.25 12.16 -4.39
CA ASN A 312 -21.26 11.22 -4.91
C ASN A 312 -21.53 11.39 -6.41
N ARG A 313 -21.03 12.44 -7.07
CA ARG A 313 -21.30 12.71 -8.49
C ARG A 313 -20.37 11.90 -9.37
N LEU A 314 -20.91 10.95 -10.15
CA LEU A 314 -20.13 10.16 -11.11
C LEU A 314 -20.04 10.85 -12.47
N ASP A 315 -18.86 10.86 -13.07
CA ASP A 315 -18.62 11.37 -14.43
C ASP A 315 -19.12 10.34 -15.48
N ARG A 316 -20.45 10.14 -15.55
CA ARG A 316 -21.10 9.06 -16.33
C ARG A 316 -20.61 8.97 -17.76
N ALA A 317 -20.51 10.11 -18.46
CA ALA A 317 -20.05 10.13 -19.85
C ALA A 317 -18.63 9.55 -20.02
N VAL A 318 -17.68 9.95 -19.16
CA VAL A 318 -16.31 9.42 -19.21
C VAL A 318 -16.28 7.94 -18.84
N ILE A 319 -17.02 7.55 -17.80
CA ILE A 319 -17.01 6.19 -17.28
C ILE A 319 -17.60 5.20 -18.29
N THR A 320 -18.65 5.61 -19.01
CA THR A 320 -19.36 4.75 -19.98
C THR A 320 -18.71 4.79 -21.36
N TYR A 321 -18.46 5.98 -21.93
CA TYR A 321 -18.08 6.10 -23.33
C TYR A 321 -16.58 5.92 -23.59
N LEU A 322 -15.69 6.30 -22.66
CA LEU A 322 -14.25 6.25 -22.93
C LEU A 322 -13.70 4.82 -23.14
N PRO A 323 -14.00 3.84 -22.26
CA PRO A 323 -13.56 2.46 -22.49
C PRO A 323 -14.26 1.83 -23.70
N GLY A 324 -15.54 2.15 -23.91
CA GLY A 324 -16.32 1.66 -25.04
C GLY A 324 -15.74 2.14 -26.38
N ALA A 325 -15.45 3.44 -26.50
CA ALA A 325 -14.85 4.02 -27.70
C ALA A 325 -13.44 3.46 -27.99
N ALA A 326 -12.62 3.25 -26.94
CA ALA A 326 -11.30 2.64 -27.10
C ALA A 326 -11.39 1.17 -27.56
N LEU A 327 -12.38 0.42 -27.05
CA LEU A 327 -12.64 -0.96 -27.50
C LEU A 327 -13.17 -0.99 -28.94
N THR A 328 -14.08 -0.08 -29.31
CA THR A 328 -14.57 0.05 -30.69
C THR A 328 -13.43 0.37 -31.64
N LEU A 329 -12.53 1.30 -31.28
CA LEU A 329 -11.36 1.61 -32.08
C LEU A 329 -10.42 0.40 -32.24
N LEU A 330 -10.23 -0.39 -31.18
CA LEU A 330 -9.48 -1.64 -31.25
C LEU A 330 -10.12 -2.64 -32.22
N VAL A 331 -11.45 -2.83 -32.17
CA VAL A 331 -12.16 -3.70 -33.11
C VAL A 331 -11.98 -3.22 -34.55
N LEU A 332 -12.11 -1.90 -34.80
CA LEU A 332 -11.89 -1.32 -36.13
C LEU A 332 -10.43 -1.52 -36.60
N ALA A 333 -9.46 -1.37 -35.70
CA ALA A 333 -8.05 -1.64 -35.99
C ALA A 333 -7.79 -3.12 -36.30
N SER A 334 -8.41 -4.05 -35.57
CA SER A 334 -8.33 -5.49 -35.83
C SER A 334 -8.94 -5.86 -37.18
N VAL A 335 -10.08 -5.26 -37.55
CA VAL A 335 -10.71 -5.46 -38.87
C VAL A 335 -9.81 -4.91 -39.98
N HIS A 336 -9.26 -3.71 -39.79
CA HIS A 336 -8.32 -3.11 -40.74
C HIS A 336 -7.03 -3.95 -40.89
N ALA A 337 -6.49 -4.49 -39.81
CA ALA A 337 -5.34 -5.39 -39.84
C ALA A 337 -5.68 -6.72 -40.53
N ALA A 338 -6.86 -7.28 -40.29
CA ALA A 338 -7.31 -8.54 -40.89
C ALA A 338 -7.64 -8.44 -42.40
N TRP A 339 -7.74 -7.22 -42.93
CA TRP A 339 -7.95 -6.96 -44.36
C TRP A 339 -6.87 -7.67 -45.19
N SER A 340 -7.30 -8.37 -46.25
CA SER A 340 -6.40 -9.21 -47.04
C SER A 340 -5.32 -8.38 -47.73
N ARG A 341 -4.05 -8.71 -47.48
CA ARG A 341 -2.87 -8.09 -48.11
C ARG A 341 -1.99 -9.17 -48.72
N PRO A 342 -2.24 -9.56 -49.98
CA PRO A 342 -1.42 -10.56 -50.67
C PRO A 342 0.05 -10.11 -50.73
N GLY A 343 0.97 -11.04 -50.47
CA GLY A 343 2.41 -10.77 -50.50
C GLY A 343 2.99 -10.10 -49.24
N TRP A 344 2.16 -9.75 -48.24
CA TRP A 344 2.68 -9.25 -46.97
C TRP A 344 3.27 -10.40 -46.13
N ALA A 345 4.59 -10.36 -45.94
CA ALA A 345 5.32 -11.24 -45.03
C ALA A 345 5.73 -10.49 -43.74
N SER A 346 5.70 -11.20 -42.61
CA SER A 346 6.29 -10.75 -41.35
C SER A 346 7.80 -11.01 -41.39
N ALA A 347 8.59 -9.98 -41.12
CA ALA A 347 10.05 -10.07 -41.02
C ALA A 347 10.54 -9.23 -39.85
N GLY A 348 11.59 -9.71 -39.19
CA GLY A 348 12.17 -9.11 -37.99
C GLY A 348 11.19 -8.96 -36.82
N THR A 349 11.49 -8.05 -35.91
CA THR A 349 10.60 -7.67 -34.80
C THR A 349 9.38 -6.88 -35.28
N LEU A 350 8.27 -7.00 -34.55
CA LEU A 350 7.07 -6.23 -34.82
C LEU A 350 7.41 -4.74 -34.76
N PRO A 351 7.01 -3.93 -35.77
CA PRO A 351 7.33 -2.52 -35.80
C PRO A 351 6.75 -1.76 -34.58
N GLY A 352 7.50 -1.63 -33.48
CA GLY A 352 6.98 -1.10 -32.21
C GLY A 352 7.99 -0.95 -31.06
N ASP A 353 9.26 -1.30 -31.27
CA ASP A 353 10.37 -1.26 -30.30
C ASP A 353 10.55 0.10 -29.58
N ILE A 354 10.08 1.19 -30.18
CA ILE A 354 10.10 2.52 -29.55
C ILE A 354 9.24 2.61 -28.29
N THR A 355 8.23 1.75 -28.12
CA THR A 355 7.27 1.82 -27.00
C THR A 355 7.95 1.63 -25.65
N PHE A 356 8.74 0.55 -25.48
CA PHE A 356 9.44 0.27 -24.23
C PHE A 356 10.48 1.36 -23.90
N ARG A 357 11.15 1.89 -24.94
CA ARG A 357 12.08 3.02 -24.80
C ARG A 357 11.37 4.28 -24.31
N VAL A 358 10.29 4.69 -24.97
CA VAL A 358 9.50 5.88 -24.60
C VAL A 358 8.90 5.75 -23.20
N VAL A 359 8.35 4.58 -22.85
CA VAL A 359 7.80 4.32 -21.52
C VAL A 359 8.88 4.43 -20.45
N THR A 360 10.04 3.82 -20.65
CA THR A 360 11.16 3.85 -19.69
C THR A 360 11.70 5.27 -19.50
N LEU A 361 11.89 6.03 -20.59
CA LEU A 361 12.30 7.43 -20.55
C LEU A 361 11.27 8.31 -19.84
N ALA A 362 9.98 8.13 -20.17
CA ALA A 362 8.89 8.87 -19.52
C ALA A 362 8.82 8.57 -18.02
N GLN A 363 8.98 7.30 -17.62
CA GLN A 363 9.05 6.91 -16.21
C GLN A 363 10.22 7.58 -15.49
N GLY A 364 11.42 7.54 -16.05
CA GLY A 364 12.59 8.22 -15.50
C GLY A 364 12.36 9.73 -15.34
N ALA A 365 11.86 10.38 -16.40
CA ALA A 365 11.55 11.81 -16.38
C ALA A 365 10.48 12.17 -15.32
N PHE A 366 9.41 11.38 -15.22
CA PHE A 366 8.37 11.59 -14.21
C PHE A 366 8.89 11.37 -12.78
N VAL A 367 9.75 10.37 -12.55
CA VAL A 367 10.37 10.12 -11.24
C VAL A 367 11.30 11.28 -10.84
N VAL A 368 12.12 11.78 -11.77
CA VAL A 368 12.99 12.95 -11.53
C VAL A 368 12.16 14.21 -11.25
N ALA A 369 11.11 14.46 -12.03
CA ALA A 369 10.19 15.57 -11.79
C ALA A 369 9.48 15.42 -10.43
N LEU A 370 9.06 14.21 -10.08
CA LEU A 370 8.43 13.90 -8.80
C LEU A 370 9.39 14.14 -7.63
N ALA A 371 10.67 13.77 -7.77
CA ALA A 371 11.72 14.05 -6.79
C ALA A 371 11.94 15.55 -6.60
N ALA A 372 12.00 16.32 -7.69
CA ALA A 372 12.12 17.78 -7.61
C ALA A 372 10.92 18.44 -6.92
N VAL A 373 9.69 17.97 -7.23
CA VAL A 373 8.46 18.44 -6.59
C VAL A 373 8.43 18.08 -5.10
N ALA A 374 8.78 16.84 -4.75
CA ALA A 374 8.84 16.36 -3.37
C ALA A 374 9.86 17.15 -2.55
N TRP A 375 11.06 17.37 -3.09
CA TRP A 375 12.09 18.18 -2.44
C TRP A 375 11.65 19.62 -2.22
N ARG A 376 10.96 20.24 -3.20
CA ARG A 376 10.38 21.60 -3.06
C ARG A 376 9.29 21.68 -1.98
N LEU A 377 8.52 20.62 -1.79
CA LEU A 377 7.55 20.52 -0.69
C LEU A 377 8.29 20.41 0.65
N TYR A 378 9.24 19.48 0.76
CA TYR A 378 10.01 19.25 1.99
C TYR A 378 10.78 20.48 2.45
N ARG A 379 11.51 21.18 1.57
CA ARG A 379 12.32 22.36 1.94
C ARG A 379 11.51 23.49 2.61
N ARG A 380 10.19 23.47 2.49
CA ARG A 380 9.31 24.55 2.90
C ARG A 380 8.51 24.23 4.16
N SER A 381 8.44 22.95 4.50
CA SER A 381 7.96 22.47 5.80
C SER A 381 8.86 21.31 6.20
N PRO A 382 10.15 21.57 6.51
CA PRO A 382 11.10 20.52 6.80
C PRO A 382 10.71 19.85 8.12
N GLU A 383 10.51 18.54 8.02
CA GLU A 383 10.15 17.69 9.16
C GLU A 383 11.29 16.67 9.32
N PRO A 384 12.17 16.80 10.34
CA PRO A 384 13.46 16.08 10.40
C PRO A 384 13.35 14.55 10.28
N ARG A 385 12.25 13.98 10.78
CA ARG A 385 12.03 12.53 10.78
C ARG A 385 11.44 12.00 9.47
N THR A 386 11.05 12.89 8.55
CA THR A 386 10.57 12.48 7.21
C THR A 386 11.65 11.72 6.46
N VAL A 387 11.28 10.57 5.93
CA VAL A 387 12.18 9.70 5.16
C VAL A 387 12.87 10.47 4.05
N MET A 388 14.19 10.31 3.98
CA MET A 388 15.06 10.82 2.90
C MET A 388 14.75 12.28 2.53
N ARG A 389 14.48 13.14 3.52
CA ARG A 389 14.17 14.56 3.30
C ARG A 389 13.03 14.76 2.27
N GLY A 390 12.01 13.90 2.34
CA GLY A 390 10.82 13.94 1.49
C GLY A 390 10.89 13.11 0.21
N LEU A 391 12.01 12.41 -0.06
CA LEU A 391 12.18 11.60 -1.27
C LEU A 391 11.55 10.20 -1.19
N GLY A 392 10.88 9.85 -0.09
CA GLY A 392 10.21 8.55 0.09
C GLY A 392 9.28 8.15 -1.06
N GLY A 393 8.36 9.05 -1.46
CA GLY A 393 7.46 8.78 -2.58
C GLY A 393 8.14 8.60 -3.94
N PRO A 394 9.05 9.50 -4.38
CA PRO A 394 9.84 9.29 -5.59
C PRO A 394 10.62 7.96 -5.61
N SER A 395 11.26 7.58 -4.50
CA SER A 395 11.98 6.31 -4.40
C SER A 395 11.03 5.11 -4.55
N VAL A 396 9.88 5.12 -3.87
CA VAL A 396 8.88 4.05 -4.00
C VAL A 396 8.22 4.03 -5.37
N ALA A 397 8.05 5.17 -6.03
CA ALA A 397 7.62 5.23 -7.43
C ALA A 397 8.65 4.58 -8.37
N MET A 398 9.95 4.82 -8.14
CA MET A 398 11.02 4.16 -8.90
C MET A 398 11.04 2.64 -8.66
N LEU A 399 10.82 2.19 -7.43
CA LEU A 399 10.66 0.76 -7.12
C LEU A 399 9.46 0.16 -7.86
N ALA A 400 8.34 0.87 -7.98
CA ALA A 400 7.20 0.40 -8.77
C ALA A 400 7.57 0.25 -10.27
N CYS A 401 8.30 1.20 -10.84
CA CYS A 401 8.83 1.10 -12.21
C CYS A 401 9.79 -0.08 -12.38
N ALA A 402 10.70 -0.27 -11.43
CA ALA A 402 11.66 -1.37 -11.42
C ALA A 402 10.96 -2.74 -11.36
N LEU A 403 10.02 -2.90 -10.42
CA LEU A 403 9.21 -4.11 -10.30
C LEU A 403 8.40 -4.37 -11.57
N GLY A 404 7.76 -3.33 -12.12
CA GLY A 404 7.04 -3.42 -13.39
C GLY A 404 7.96 -3.91 -14.52
N GLY A 405 9.11 -3.26 -14.70
CA GLY A 405 10.09 -3.59 -15.74
C GLY A 405 10.66 -5.00 -15.62
N VAL A 406 11.07 -5.43 -14.41
CA VAL A 406 11.58 -6.79 -14.16
C VAL A 406 10.49 -7.83 -14.45
N MET A 407 9.26 -7.60 -14.01
CA MET A 407 8.14 -8.51 -14.25
C MET A 407 7.81 -8.64 -15.74
N THR A 408 7.72 -7.51 -16.46
CA THR A 408 7.36 -7.52 -17.88
C THR A 408 8.50 -8.00 -18.76
N GLY A 409 9.72 -7.54 -18.51
CA GLY A 409 10.92 -7.95 -19.26
C GLY A 409 11.21 -9.43 -19.03
N GLY A 410 11.06 -9.92 -17.81
CA GLY A 410 11.26 -11.32 -17.48
C GLY A 410 10.31 -12.28 -18.17
N VAL A 411 9.02 -11.93 -18.23
CA VAL A 411 8.03 -12.75 -18.95
C VAL A 411 8.32 -12.76 -20.45
N ALA A 412 8.63 -11.60 -21.05
CA ALA A 412 8.98 -11.51 -22.47
C ALA A 412 10.23 -12.34 -22.79
N GLN A 413 11.30 -12.21 -22.00
CA GLN A 413 12.53 -12.99 -22.17
C GLN A 413 12.30 -14.49 -22.02
N ARG A 414 11.57 -14.94 -20.99
CA ARG A 414 11.31 -16.37 -20.78
C ARG A 414 10.46 -16.99 -21.87
N VAL A 415 9.48 -16.26 -22.41
CA VAL A 415 8.71 -16.76 -23.55
C VAL A 415 9.58 -16.80 -24.80
N ALA A 416 10.44 -15.80 -25.02
CA ALA A 416 11.40 -15.82 -26.12
C ALA A 416 12.34 -17.03 -26.03
N ASP A 417 12.95 -17.29 -24.86
CA ASP A 417 13.81 -18.47 -24.64
C ASP A 417 13.06 -19.77 -24.96
N TRP A 418 11.81 -19.89 -24.51
CA TRP A 418 10.99 -21.08 -24.74
C TRP A 418 10.63 -21.28 -26.23
N LEU A 419 10.42 -20.18 -26.97
CA LEU A 419 10.16 -20.20 -28.41
C LEU A 419 11.45 -20.43 -29.23
N ASP A 420 12.60 -19.95 -28.77
CA ASP A 420 13.87 -20.02 -29.49
C ASP A 420 14.64 -21.35 -29.23
N GLY A 421 14.41 -22.01 -28.10
CA GLY A 421 15.02 -23.29 -27.74
C GLY A 421 16.33 -23.14 -26.94
N PRO A 422 17.42 -23.90 -27.21
CA PRO A 422 18.67 -23.82 -26.45
C PRO A 422 19.50 -22.54 -26.71
N GLY A 423 19.01 -21.63 -27.56
CA GLY A 423 19.64 -20.35 -27.86
C GLY A 423 19.55 -19.35 -26.71
N SER A 424 20.48 -18.40 -26.66
CA SER A 424 20.36 -17.18 -25.83
C SER A 424 19.80 -16.05 -26.69
N PRO A 425 18.69 -15.37 -26.30
CA PRO A 425 18.03 -14.37 -27.13
C PRO A 425 18.97 -13.25 -27.56
N GLY A 426 18.92 -12.90 -28.85
CA GLY A 426 19.67 -11.77 -29.42
C GLY A 426 21.17 -12.00 -29.61
N MET A 427 21.70 -13.20 -29.32
CA MET A 427 23.13 -13.53 -29.52
C MET A 427 23.43 -14.15 -30.90
N GLY A 428 22.43 -14.29 -31.78
CA GLY A 428 22.58 -14.53 -33.23
C GLY A 428 23.27 -15.82 -33.70
N ARG A 429 23.95 -16.57 -32.85
CA ARG A 429 24.77 -17.73 -33.28
C ARG A 429 23.96 -19.01 -33.54
N SER A 430 22.73 -19.12 -33.01
CA SER A 430 21.82 -20.27 -33.21
C SER A 430 20.32 -19.92 -33.08
N ALA A 431 19.95 -18.63 -33.10
CA ALA A 431 18.59 -18.18 -32.82
C ALA A 431 17.67 -18.34 -34.05
N VAL A 432 16.47 -18.85 -33.83
CA VAL A 432 15.40 -19.03 -34.83
C VAL A 432 14.55 -17.76 -34.97
N ILE A 433 14.47 -16.95 -33.92
CA ILE A 433 13.78 -15.65 -33.90
C ILE A 433 14.70 -14.53 -33.40
N ASP A 434 14.41 -13.28 -33.78
CA ASP A 434 15.19 -12.11 -33.35
C ASP A 434 15.09 -11.87 -31.82
N GLY A 435 13.94 -12.23 -31.23
CA GLY A 435 13.69 -12.12 -29.80
C GLY A 435 13.10 -10.77 -29.38
N PRO A 436 13.10 -10.47 -28.07
CA PRO A 436 12.47 -9.28 -27.53
C PRO A 436 13.33 -8.02 -27.74
N PRO A 437 12.77 -6.80 -27.59
CA PRO A 437 13.48 -5.53 -27.60
C PRO A 437 14.81 -5.55 -26.85
N VAL A 438 15.86 -5.06 -27.52
CA VAL A 438 17.24 -4.98 -27.02
C VAL A 438 17.31 -4.31 -25.64
N LEU A 439 16.46 -3.30 -25.39
CA LEU A 439 16.36 -2.62 -24.10
C LEU A 439 16.12 -3.59 -22.93
N LEU A 440 15.32 -4.64 -23.12
CA LEU A 440 15.00 -5.59 -22.06
C LEU A 440 16.24 -6.40 -21.64
N SER A 441 17.13 -6.72 -22.58
CA SER A 441 18.42 -7.36 -22.30
C SER A 441 19.37 -6.44 -21.53
N TRP A 442 19.39 -5.15 -21.86
CA TRP A 442 20.12 -4.14 -21.07
C TRP A 442 19.54 -3.95 -19.67
N GLN A 443 18.22 -4.02 -19.50
CA GLN A 443 17.59 -3.96 -18.18
C GLN A 443 17.87 -5.20 -17.34
N ALA A 444 17.99 -6.37 -17.96
CA ALA A 444 18.35 -7.60 -17.25
C ALA A 444 19.78 -7.56 -16.70
N SER A 445 20.75 -7.01 -17.45
CA SER A 445 22.15 -6.92 -17.01
C SER A 445 22.37 -5.97 -15.83
N VAL A 446 21.43 -5.06 -15.56
CA VAL A 446 21.44 -4.17 -14.39
C VAL A 446 21.32 -4.93 -13.07
N ILE A 447 20.62 -6.06 -13.05
CA ILE A 447 20.29 -6.81 -11.81
C ILE A 447 21.54 -7.32 -11.08
N PRO A 448 22.45 -8.09 -11.71
CA PRO A 448 23.66 -8.56 -11.03
C PRO A 448 24.56 -7.40 -10.58
N VAL A 449 24.68 -6.34 -11.39
CA VAL A 449 25.43 -5.13 -11.02
C VAL A 449 24.83 -4.47 -9.78
N LEU A 450 23.52 -4.33 -9.72
CA LEU A 450 22.81 -3.80 -8.56
C LEU A 450 23.04 -4.64 -7.31
N LEU A 451 23.00 -5.97 -7.40
CA LEU A 451 23.25 -6.83 -6.23
C LEU A 451 24.68 -6.70 -5.70
N VAL A 452 25.67 -6.63 -6.57
CA VAL A 452 27.07 -6.40 -6.16
C VAL A 452 27.21 -5.04 -5.47
N LEU A 453 26.60 -3.99 -6.00
CA LEU A 453 26.60 -2.65 -5.39
C LEU A 453 25.91 -2.64 -4.01
N LEU A 454 24.91 -3.49 -3.77
CA LEU A 454 24.21 -3.60 -2.49
C LEU A 454 24.94 -4.47 -1.47
N LEU A 455 25.91 -5.29 -1.88
CA LEU A 455 26.67 -6.18 -0.99
C LEU A 455 27.44 -5.38 0.06
N LEU A 456 28.16 -4.32 -0.34
CA LEU A 456 28.98 -3.50 0.56
C LEU A 456 28.13 -2.79 1.64
N PRO A 457 27.04 -2.06 1.29
CA PRO A 457 26.10 -1.53 2.30
C PRO A 457 25.51 -2.60 3.21
N GLY A 458 25.21 -3.79 2.67
CA GLY A 458 24.69 -4.92 3.43
C GLY A 458 25.68 -5.41 4.50
N ILE A 459 26.95 -5.59 4.11
CA ILE A 459 28.03 -5.96 5.03
C ILE A 459 28.21 -4.86 6.09
N ALA A 460 28.27 -3.59 5.68
CA ALA A 460 28.43 -2.46 6.60
C ALA A 460 27.29 -2.39 7.63
N LEU A 461 26.05 -2.64 7.19
CA LEU A 461 24.88 -2.70 8.08
C LEU A 461 24.97 -3.88 9.05
N GLY A 462 25.37 -5.05 8.57
CA GLY A 462 25.58 -6.24 9.39
C GLY A 462 26.65 -6.04 10.47
N VAL A 463 27.80 -5.49 10.09
CA VAL A 463 28.89 -5.15 11.01
C VAL A 463 28.44 -4.12 12.04
N ARG A 464 27.75 -3.05 11.61
CA ARG A 464 27.23 -2.02 12.53
C ARG A 464 26.25 -2.60 13.55
N THR A 465 25.34 -3.48 13.13
CA THR A 465 24.39 -4.14 14.03
C THR A 465 25.09 -5.09 14.99
N TYR A 466 26.10 -5.82 14.54
CA TYR A 466 26.92 -6.65 15.40
C TYR A 466 27.66 -5.85 16.47
N LEU A 467 28.29 -4.73 16.09
CA LEU A 467 28.95 -3.82 17.01
C LEU A 467 27.97 -3.15 17.98
N ALA A 468 26.77 -2.79 17.51
CA ALA A 468 25.72 -2.25 18.36
C ALA A 468 25.23 -3.26 19.40
N ALA A 469 25.05 -4.53 19.00
CA ALA A 469 24.70 -5.60 19.94
C ALA A 469 25.74 -5.71 21.06
N ARG A 470 27.04 -5.73 20.72
CA ARG A 470 28.12 -5.78 21.73
C ARG A 470 28.11 -4.59 22.69
N ARG A 471 27.75 -3.39 22.21
CA ARG A 471 27.65 -2.18 23.06
C ARG A 471 26.44 -2.21 24.00
N LEU A 472 25.40 -2.98 23.67
CA LEU A 472 24.18 -3.10 24.48
C LEU A 472 24.31 -4.13 25.60
N GLU A 473 25.24 -5.08 25.50
CA GLU A 473 25.46 -6.12 26.52
C GLU A 473 25.60 -5.55 27.95
N PRO A 474 26.53 -4.61 28.25
CA PRO A 474 26.67 -4.08 29.61
C PRO A 474 25.45 -3.25 30.07
N LEU A 475 24.69 -2.66 29.15
CA LEU A 475 23.47 -1.92 29.47
C LEU A 475 22.34 -2.86 29.86
N ILE A 476 22.25 -4.04 29.24
CA ILE A 476 21.25 -5.06 29.58
C ILE A 476 21.56 -5.67 30.94
N ASP A 477 22.83 -5.97 31.23
CA ASP A 477 23.22 -6.49 32.54
C ASP A 477 22.84 -5.48 33.66
N ALA A 478 23.03 -4.18 33.41
CA ALA A 478 22.60 -3.12 34.33
C ALA A 478 21.07 -2.97 34.44
N GLU A 479 20.32 -3.16 33.35
CA GLU A 479 18.86 -3.01 33.30
C GLU A 479 18.10 -4.10 34.09
N TYR A 480 18.68 -5.30 34.15
CA TYR A 480 18.10 -6.44 34.88
C TYR A 480 18.66 -6.62 36.30
N GLU A 481 19.75 -5.93 36.65
CA GLU A 481 20.35 -5.94 38.00
C GLU A 481 20.66 -7.35 38.54
N GLU A 482 20.97 -8.27 37.64
CA GLU A 482 21.18 -9.68 37.98
C GLU A 482 22.53 -9.89 38.67
N ARG A 483 22.52 -10.59 39.81
CA ARG A 483 23.75 -10.86 40.58
C ARG A 483 24.76 -11.70 39.81
N ARG A 484 24.28 -12.55 38.89
CA ARG A 484 25.08 -13.43 38.02
C ARG A 484 24.43 -13.48 36.64
N PRO A 485 24.69 -12.49 35.76
CA PRO A 485 24.11 -12.47 34.43
C PRO A 485 24.63 -13.65 33.59
N ASP A 486 23.71 -14.36 32.91
CA ASP A 486 24.06 -15.36 31.91
C ASP A 486 24.50 -14.68 30.59
N PRO A 487 25.77 -14.81 30.16
CA PRO A 487 26.27 -14.14 28.96
C PRO A 487 25.53 -14.52 27.67
N ALA A 488 25.05 -15.76 27.57
CA ALA A 488 24.31 -16.22 26.40
C ALA A 488 22.96 -15.51 26.29
N ARG A 489 22.31 -15.29 27.44
CA ARG A 489 21.03 -14.62 27.55
C ARG A 489 21.15 -13.11 27.29
N THR A 490 22.12 -12.43 27.90
CA THR A 490 22.43 -11.02 27.62
C THR A 490 22.66 -10.81 26.13
N LYS A 491 23.49 -11.66 25.50
CA LYS A 491 23.79 -11.57 24.07
C LYS A 491 22.56 -11.80 23.19
N GLN A 492 21.67 -12.70 23.59
CA GLN A 492 20.39 -12.91 22.88
C GLN A 492 19.53 -11.64 22.90
N ILE A 493 19.32 -11.04 24.08
CA ILE A 493 18.51 -9.82 24.24
C ILE A 493 19.16 -8.66 23.48
N ALA A 494 20.48 -8.49 23.61
CA ALA A 494 21.27 -7.44 22.95
C ALA A 494 21.18 -7.55 21.43
N ARG A 495 21.29 -8.77 20.89
CA ARG A 495 21.13 -9.03 19.47
C ARG A 495 19.72 -8.70 19.01
N THR A 496 18.69 -9.12 19.75
CA THR A 496 17.29 -8.81 19.41
C THR A 496 17.07 -7.29 19.35
N ARG A 497 17.48 -6.54 20.38
CA ARG A 497 17.38 -5.06 20.42
C ARG A 497 18.16 -4.39 19.30
N ALA A 498 19.38 -4.85 18.99
CA ALA A 498 20.18 -4.33 17.89
C ALA A 498 19.56 -4.63 16.52
N THR A 499 19.00 -5.83 16.32
CA THR A 499 18.29 -6.18 15.08
C THR A 499 16.97 -5.43 14.94
N ALA A 500 16.27 -5.14 16.04
CA ALA A 500 15.07 -4.33 16.01
C ALA A 500 15.33 -2.90 15.50
N ALA A 501 16.52 -2.34 15.77
CA ALA A 501 16.95 -1.04 15.23
C ALA A 501 17.25 -1.05 13.72
N LEU A 502 17.40 -2.21 13.07
CA LEU A 502 17.65 -2.29 11.63
C LEU A 502 16.52 -1.69 10.80
N THR A 503 15.27 -1.80 11.26
CA THR A 503 14.10 -1.23 10.58
C THR A 503 14.27 0.27 10.33
N ASP A 504 15.01 0.98 11.20
CA ASP A 504 15.23 2.41 11.06
C ASP A 504 16.16 2.77 9.89
N SER A 505 16.90 1.79 9.36
CA SER A 505 17.81 1.92 8.21
C SER A 505 17.13 1.60 6.87
N ALA A 506 15.95 0.98 6.88
CA ALA A 506 15.22 0.60 5.67
C ALA A 506 15.02 1.77 4.68
N PRO A 507 14.72 3.02 5.11
CA PRO A 507 14.58 4.13 4.17
C PRO A 507 15.87 4.43 3.39
N GLY A 508 17.04 4.32 4.02
CA GLY A 508 18.33 4.54 3.35
C GLY A 508 18.61 3.50 2.28
N ILE A 509 18.29 2.22 2.56
CA ILE A 509 18.42 1.12 1.61
C ILE A 509 17.48 1.33 0.42
N VAL A 510 16.20 1.67 0.68
CA VAL A 510 15.24 1.97 -0.38
C VAL A 510 15.72 3.13 -1.26
N GLY A 511 16.26 4.18 -0.67
CA GLY A 511 16.86 5.30 -1.39
C GLY A 511 18.02 4.88 -2.27
N LEU A 512 18.95 4.09 -1.74
CA LEU A 512 20.10 3.58 -2.46
C LEU A 512 19.69 2.68 -3.64
N VAL A 513 18.82 1.71 -3.41
CA VAL A 513 18.30 0.82 -4.45
C VAL A 513 17.62 1.65 -5.54
N SER A 514 16.73 2.58 -5.16
CA SER A 514 16.00 3.40 -6.12
C SER A 514 16.91 4.31 -6.94
N GLY A 515 17.91 4.93 -6.30
CA GLY A 515 18.91 5.77 -6.96
C GLY A 515 19.78 4.97 -7.92
N ALA A 516 20.27 3.82 -7.48
CA ALA A 516 21.06 2.91 -8.31
C ALA A 516 20.24 2.39 -9.50
N THR A 517 18.99 1.98 -9.31
CA THR A 517 18.12 1.53 -10.41
C THR A 517 17.83 2.65 -11.41
N LEU A 518 17.62 3.89 -10.96
CA LEU A 518 17.43 5.02 -11.86
C LEU A 518 18.69 5.29 -12.70
N LEU A 519 19.87 5.29 -12.08
CA LEU A 519 21.15 5.53 -12.77
C LEU A 519 21.50 4.41 -13.74
N LEU A 520 21.45 3.16 -13.29
CA LEU A 520 21.72 1.98 -14.11
C LEU A 520 20.67 1.83 -15.22
N GLY A 521 19.41 2.14 -14.94
CA GLY A 521 18.33 2.15 -15.95
C GLY A 521 18.54 3.23 -17.01
N ALA A 522 19.02 4.42 -16.64
CA ALA A 522 19.40 5.44 -17.62
C ALA A 522 20.59 4.98 -18.48
N GLY A 523 21.58 4.31 -17.87
CA GLY A 523 22.68 3.67 -18.58
C GLY A 523 22.21 2.59 -19.56
N ALA A 524 21.26 1.74 -19.15
CA ALA A 524 20.65 0.71 -19.99
C ALA A 524 19.92 1.31 -21.21
N VAL A 525 19.17 2.39 -21.03
CA VAL A 525 18.53 3.10 -22.15
C VAL A 525 19.56 3.74 -23.07
N GLY A 526 20.58 4.38 -22.51
CA GLY A 526 21.67 5.00 -23.29
C GLY A 526 22.45 3.97 -24.11
N GLY A 527 22.81 2.83 -23.50
CA GLY A 527 23.51 1.72 -24.15
C GLY A 527 22.69 1.09 -25.27
N ALA A 528 21.40 0.83 -25.01
CA ALA A 528 20.49 0.29 -26.02
C ALA A 528 20.28 1.27 -27.20
N TRP A 529 20.19 2.58 -26.94
CA TRP A 529 20.07 3.58 -28.00
C TRP A 529 21.34 3.66 -28.83
N ALA A 530 22.50 3.82 -28.19
CA ALA A 530 23.76 4.06 -28.88
C ALA A 530 24.20 2.87 -29.74
N SER A 531 24.01 1.64 -29.24
CA SER A 531 24.49 0.43 -29.92
C SER A 531 23.44 -0.20 -30.85
N GLY A 532 22.15 -0.14 -30.49
CA GLY A 532 21.13 -0.97 -31.14
C GLY A 532 21.34 -2.48 -30.95
N GLN A 533 22.28 -2.89 -30.08
CA GLN A 533 22.70 -4.28 -29.88
C GLN A 533 22.57 -4.66 -28.40
N VAL A 534 22.47 -5.97 -28.12
CA VAL A 534 22.50 -6.48 -26.74
C VAL A 534 23.85 -6.21 -26.06
N PRO A 535 23.93 -6.13 -24.71
CA PRO A 535 25.15 -5.74 -24.00
C PRO A 535 26.42 -6.48 -24.42
N GLY A 536 26.34 -7.81 -24.64
CA GLY A 536 27.49 -8.61 -25.09
C GLY A 536 28.02 -8.16 -26.45
N LEU A 537 27.14 -8.04 -27.45
CA LEU A 537 27.50 -7.61 -28.81
C LEU A 537 27.92 -6.13 -28.88
N ALA A 538 27.33 -5.28 -28.03
CA ALA A 538 27.68 -3.86 -27.99
C ALA A 538 29.11 -3.61 -27.48
N MET A 539 29.68 -4.56 -26.73
CA MET A 539 31.04 -4.51 -26.19
C MET A 539 32.02 -5.41 -26.96
N ASP A 540 31.57 -6.02 -28.07
CA ASP A 540 32.40 -6.83 -28.95
C ASP A 540 33.52 -5.96 -29.57
N GLY A 541 34.76 -6.45 -29.52
CA GLY A 541 35.95 -5.70 -29.93
C GLY A 541 36.45 -4.64 -28.94
N SER A 542 35.88 -4.57 -27.72
CA SER A 542 36.47 -3.81 -26.60
C SER A 542 37.60 -4.61 -25.91
N SER A 543 37.88 -4.33 -24.63
CA SER A 543 38.84 -5.17 -23.88
C SER A 543 38.21 -6.54 -23.56
N PRO A 544 38.94 -7.67 -23.64
CA PRO A 544 38.42 -9.01 -23.32
C PRO A 544 37.77 -9.10 -21.93
N PHE A 545 38.23 -8.28 -20.97
CA PHE A 545 37.61 -8.18 -19.66
C PHE A 545 36.23 -7.51 -19.70
N VAL A 546 36.06 -6.44 -20.47
CA VAL A 546 34.79 -5.70 -20.56
C VAL A 546 33.74 -6.53 -21.28
N GLU A 547 34.13 -7.20 -22.37
CA GLU A 547 33.28 -8.11 -23.13
C GLU A 547 32.76 -9.26 -22.25
N SER A 548 33.68 -9.97 -21.57
CA SER A 548 33.31 -11.08 -20.67
C SER A 548 32.42 -10.64 -19.50
N VAL A 549 32.65 -9.45 -18.93
CA VAL A 549 31.78 -8.88 -17.88
C VAL A 549 30.40 -8.55 -18.43
N ALA A 550 30.30 -7.97 -19.63
CA ALA A 550 29.02 -7.62 -20.26
C ALA A 550 28.19 -8.86 -20.60
N GLU A 551 28.82 -9.88 -21.18
CA GLU A 551 28.19 -11.17 -21.49
C GLU A 551 27.76 -11.90 -20.20
N ALA A 552 28.63 -11.96 -19.19
CA ALA A 552 28.30 -12.55 -17.89
C ALA A 552 27.15 -11.81 -17.20
N ALA A 553 27.11 -10.47 -17.24
CA ALA A 553 26.04 -9.69 -16.66
C ALA A 553 24.70 -9.91 -17.40
N GLN A 554 24.71 -9.97 -18.73
CA GLN A 554 23.53 -10.28 -19.55
C GLN A 554 22.98 -11.68 -19.24
N SER A 555 23.86 -12.70 -19.29
CA SER A 555 23.47 -14.09 -19.03
C SER A 555 22.99 -14.29 -17.59
N THR A 556 23.75 -13.80 -16.61
CA THR A 556 23.40 -13.90 -15.18
C THR A 556 22.10 -13.15 -14.91
N GLY A 557 21.95 -11.93 -15.43
CA GLY A 557 20.73 -11.14 -15.29
C GLY A 557 19.50 -11.87 -15.83
N SER A 558 19.62 -12.47 -17.02
CA SER A 558 18.57 -13.29 -17.63
C SER A 558 18.20 -14.50 -16.75
N TRP A 559 19.18 -15.26 -16.25
CA TRP A 559 18.95 -16.37 -15.32
C TRP A 559 18.30 -15.93 -14.02
N MET A 560 18.78 -14.83 -13.44
CA MET A 560 18.29 -14.26 -12.20
C MET A 560 16.84 -13.80 -12.29
N ILE A 561 16.39 -13.29 -13.43
CA ILE A 561 14.98 -12.95 -13.64
C ILE A 561 14.11 -14.21 -13.62
N GLY A 562 14.52 -15.27 -14.31
CA GLY A 562 13.80 -16.55 -14.29
C GLY A 562 13.79 -17.22 -12.92
N PHE A 563 14.95 -17.28 -12.26
CA PHE A 563 15.06 -17.82 -10.90
C PHE A 563 14.25 -16.97 -9.92
N GLY A 564 14.32 -15.65 -10.03
CA GLY A 564 13.54 -14.70 -9.25
C GLY A 564 12.03 -14.94 -9.42
N PHE A 565 11.56 -15.16 -10.64
CA PHE A 565 10.17 -15.52 -10.92
C PHE A 565 9.77 -16.85 -10.25
N LEU A 566 10.61 -17.89 -10.34
CA LEU A 566 10.36 -19.19 -9.69
C LEU A 566 10.32 -19.07 -8.16
N VAL A 567 11.29 -18.38 -7.55
CA VAL A 567 11.32 -18.09 -6.11
C VAL A 567 10.08 -17.31 -5.71
N PHE A 568 9.67 -16.33 -6.51
CA PHE A 568 8.49 -15.50 -6.25
C PHE A 568 7.19 -16.33 -6.29
N VAL A 569 7.01 -17.22 -7.27
CA VAL A 569 5.89 -18.18 -7.32
C VAL A 569 5.94 -19.16 -6.15
N ALA A 570 7.12 -19.68 -5.81
CA ALA A 570 7.31 -20.59 -4.68
C ALA A 570 6.99 -19.92 -3.34
N CYS A 571 7.42 -18.66 -3.13
CA CYS A 571 7.07 -17.85 -1.98
C CYS A 571 5.57 -17.56 -1.90
N GLY A 572 4.91 -17.26 -3.03
CA GLY A 572 3.45 -17.13 -3.10
C GLY A 572 2.74 -18.42 -2.68
N ARG A 573 3.21 -19.57 -3.16
CA ARG A 573 2.69 -20.89 -2.79
C ARG A 573 2.99 -21.24 -1.33
N ARG A 574 4.13 -20.83 -0.79
CA ARG A 574 4.48 -21.02 0.62
C ARG A 574 3.61 -20.15 1.53
N ALA A 575 3.43 -18.89 1.20
CA ALA A 575 2.53 -17.98 1.92
C ALA A 575 1.06 -18.46 1.92
N TYR A 576 0.68 -19.24 0.91
CA TYR A 576 -0.62 -19.92 0.88
C TYR A 576 -0.71 -21.02 1.95
N ARG A 577 0.34 -21.83 2.11
CA ARG A 577 0.34 -23.02 2.99
C ARG A 577 0.80 -22.78 4.43
N ASP A 578 1.66 -21.79 4.66
CA ASP A 578 2.38 -21.59 5.93
C ASP A 578 1.90 -20.30 6.65
N PRO A 579 1.28 -20.40 7.85
CA PRO A 579 0.85 -19.24 8.64
C PRO A 579 2.00 -18.30 9.05
N SER A 580 3.21 -18.82 9.26
CA SER A 580 4.36 -18.01 9.67
C SER A 580 4.90 -17.17 8.51
N ALA A 581 5.05 -17.78 7.32
CA ALA A 581 5.43 -17.08 6.09
C ALA A 581 4.38 -16.04 5.66
N ARG A 582 3.09 -16.32 5.94
CA ARG A 582 2.00 -15.38 5.73
C ARG A 582 2.13 -14.12 6.60
N ARG A 583 2.61 -14.26 7.84
CA ARG A 583 2.76 -13.12 8.77
C ARG A 583 3.79 -12.11 8.26
N THR A 584 4.94 -12.56 7.73
CA THR A 584 6.00 -11.68 7.22
C THR A 584 5.59 -10.97 5.92
N ILE A 585 5.02 -11.68 4.95
CA ILE A 585 4.55 -11.10 3.68
C ILE A 585 3.32 -10.21 3.91
N GLY A 586 2.47 -10.58 4.87
CA GLY A 586 1.27 -9.84 5.24
C GLY A 586 1.55 -8.41 5.72
N ILE A 587 2.67 -8.15 6.40
CA ILE A 587 2.97 -6.81 6.91
C ILE A 587 3.11 -5.79 5.78
N LEU A 588 3.90 -6.11 4.75
CA LEU A 588 4.09 -5.23 3.59
C LEU A 588 2.76 -5.02 2.84
N TRP A 589 1.97 -6.08 2.73
CA TRP A 589 0.66 -6.03 2.09
C TRP A 589 -0.34 -5.17 2.86
N ASP A 590 -0.39 -5.28 4.19
CA ASP A 590 -1.30 -4.52 5.03
C ASP A 590 -0.93 -3.04 5.08
N VAL A 591 0.36 -2.68 4.97
CA VAL A 591 0.78 -1.29 4.76
C VAL A 591 0.37 -0.80 3.35
N GLY A 592 0.59 -1.61 2.31
CA GLY A 592 0.26 -1.27 0.93
C GLY A 592 -1.24 -1.12 0.67
N THR A 593 -2.07 -1.89 1.37
CA THR A 593 -3.54 -1.93 1.24
C THR A 593 -4.28 -1.16 2.33
N PHE A 594 -3.56 -0.53 3.27
CA PHE A 594 -4.16 0.43 4.20
C PHE A 594 -4.67 1.69 3.49
N TRP A 595 -4.03 2.10 2.39
CA TRP A 595 -4.33 3.39 1.77
C TRP A 595 -5.36 3.29 0.64
N PRO A 596 -6.32 4.23 0.56
CA PRO A 596 -7.27 4.29 -0.54
C PRO A 596 -6.60 4.36 -1.92
N ARG A 597 -7.30 3.85 -2.94
CA ARG A 597 -6.88 4.02 -4.34
C ARG A 597 -6.90 5.51 -4.72
N ALA A 598 -5.75 6.06 -5.09
CA ALA A 598 -5.58 7.46 -5.44
C ALA A 598 -4.73 7.71 -6.69
N ALA A 599 -3.86 6.76 -7.04
CA ALA A 599 -3.07 6.80 -8.26
C ALA A 599 -3.45 5.70 -9.25
N HIS A 600 -3.51 4.44 -8.81
CA HIS A 600 -3.73 3.30 -9.70
C HIS A 600 -5.07 2.60 -9.42
N PRO A 601 -6.02 2.54 -10.37
CA PRO A 601 -7.36 1.99 -10.15
C PRO A 601 -7.38 0.46 -10.04
N PHE A 602 -6.38 -0.23 -10.58
CA PHE A 602 -6.21 -1.68 -10.48
C PHE A 602 -5.37 -2.12 -9.27
N ALA A 603 -4.93 -1.19 -8.41
CA ALA A 603 -4.28 -1.56 -7.16
C ALA A 603 -5.23 -2.43 -6.30
N PRO A 604 -4.72 -3.27 -5.38
CA PRO A 604 -5.57 -4.02 -4.46
C PRO A 604 -6.53 -3.10 -3.68
N PRO A 605 -7.70 -3.60 -3.26
CA PRO A 605 -8.68 -2.79 -2.51
C PRO A 605 -8.12 -2.38 -1.15
N CYS A 606 -8.60 -1.23 -0.66
CA CYS A 606 -8.23 -0.71 0.64
C CYS A 606 -9.11 -1.30 1.74
N TYR A 607 -8.54 -2.04 2.70
CA TYR A 607 -9.34 -2.59 3.80
C TYR A 607 -9.76 -1.52 4.81
N ALA A 608 -8.99 -0.43 4.93
CA ALA A 608 -9.28 0.66 5.87
C ALA A 608 -10.50 1.50 5.43
N GLU A 609 -10.83 1.57 4.12
CA GLU A 609 -12.08 2.17 3.62
C GLU A 609 -13.33 1.43 4.15
N ARG A 610 -13.17 0.23 4.71
CA ARG A 610 -14.21 -0.50 5.44
C ARG A 610 -13.98 -0.50 6.96
N ALA A 611 -12.78 -0.88 7.41
CA ALA A 611 -12.50 -1.06 8.84
C ALA A 611 -12.59 0.23 9.67
N VAL A 612 -12.16 1.37 9.12
CA VAL A 612 -12.19 2.65 9.83
C VAL A 612 -13.64 3.13 10.06
N PRO A 613 -14.52 3.14 9.04
CA PRO A 613 -15.95 3.40 9.24
C PRO A 613 -16.65 2.41 10.19
N ASP A 614 -16.34 1.11 10.12
CA ASP A 614 -16.95 0.09 10.98
C ASP A 614 -16.64 0.36 12.46
N LEU A 615 -15.37 0.61 12.79
CA LEU A 615 -14.92 0.96 14.14
C LEU A 615 -15.55 2.28 14.63
N ALA A 616 -15.55 3.31 13.81
CA ALA A 616 -16.12 4.61 14.17
C ALA A 616 -17.64 4.53 14.43
N SER A 617 -18.36 3.75 13.61
CA SER A 617 -19.80 3.51 13.75
C SER A 617 -20.10 2.70 15.01
N ARG A 618 -19.29 1.67 15.30
CA ARG A 618 -19.43 0.88 16.53
C ARG A 618 -19.26 1.74 17.78
N MET A 619 -18.18 2.52 17.86
CA MET A 619 -17.89 3.38 19.01
C MET A 619 -18.99 4.42 19.21
N SER A 620 -19.43 5.07 18.13
CA SER A 620 -20.50 6.08 18.19
C SER A 620 -21.85 5.48 18.59
N GLY A 621 -22.24 4.36 17.96
CA GLY A 621 -23.51 3.70 18.25
C GLY A 621 -23.57 3.07 19.64
N TRP A 622 -22.45 2.56 20.15
CA TRP A 622 -22.40 2.01 21.52
C TRP A 622 -22.48 3.13 22.57
N THR A 623 -21.61 4.15 22.46
CA THR A 623 -21.59 5.27 23.42
C THR A 623 -22.91 6.05 23.43
N ALA A 624 -23.59 6.20 22.29
CA ALA A 624 -24.89 6.84 22.22
C ALA A 624 -25.99 6.04 22.96
N ARG A 625 -25.98 4.71 22.86
CA ARG A 625 -26.99 3.84 23.50
C ARG A 625 -26.76 3.65 25.00
N THR A 626 -25.51 3.42 25.41
CA THR A 626 -25.21 3.03 26.80
C THR A 626 -24.80 4.21 27.68
N ARG A 627 -24.49 5.37 27.09
CA ARG A 627 -23.79 6.48 27.75
C ARG A 627 -22.50 6.04 28.46
N GLY A 628 -21.94 4.89 28.07
CA GLY A 628 -20.75 4.29 28.67
C GLY A 628 -19.45 4.97 28.24
N ARG A 629 -18.36 4.47 28.81
CA ARG A 629 -16.97 4.88 28.53
C ARG A 629 -16.23 3.76 27.81
N LEU A 630 -15.34 4.09 26.87
CA LEU A 630 -14.74 3.13 25.96
C LEU A 630 -13.23 3.34 25.85
N VAL A 631 -12.45 2.26 25.95
CA VAL A 631 -11.04 2.23 25.50
C VAL A 631 -10.97 1.45 24.20
N ILE A 632 -10.34 2.02 23.17
CA ILE A 632 -9.96 1.28 21.96
C ILE A 632 -8.49 0.88 22.06
N SER A 633 -8.24 -0.42 22.06
CA SER A 633 -6.94 -1.06 22.29
C SER A 633 -6.40 -1.61 20.96
N GLY A 634 -5.48 -0.88 20.32
CA GLY A 634 -4.93 -1.24 19.01
C GLY A 634 -3.49 -1.75 19.06
N HIS A 635 -3.27 -3.00 18.63
CA HIS A 635 -1.94 -3.60 18.46
C HIS A 635 -1.40 -3.37 17.05
N SER A 636 -0.14 -2.97 16.90
CA SER A 636 0.53 -2.98 15.58
C SER A 636 -0.29 -2.22 14.51
N GLN A 637 -0.62 -2.84 13.37
CA GLN A 637 -1.50 -2.23 12.35
C GLN A 637 -2.90 -1.86 12.88
N GLY A 638 -3.41 -2.56 13.89
CA GLY A 638 -4.63 -2.21 14.61
C GLY A 638 -4.55 -0.87 15.34
N SER A 639 -3.34 -0.43 15.76
CA SER A 639 -3.14 0.91 16.33
C SER A 639 -3.39 2.01 15.30
N VAL A 640 -2.98 1.78 14.05
CA VAL A 640 -3.19 2.69 12.92
C VAL A 640 -4.68 2.81 12.59
N LEU A 641 -5.40 1.68 12.59
CA LEU A 641 -6.86 1.65 12.41
C LEU A 641 -7.59 2.35 13.57
N ALA A 642 -7.19 2.08 14.81
CA ALA A 642 -7.77 2.70 15.99
C ALA A 642 -7.60 4.22 15.97
N ALA A 643 -6.39 4.73 15.74
CA ALA A 643 -6.13 6.16 15.61
C ALA A 643 -6.94 6.79 14.47
N SER A 644 -7.02 6.10 13.32
CA SER A 644 -7.82 6.55 12.16
C SER A 644 -9.31 6.62 12.46
N ALA A 645 -9.85 5.62 13.17
CA ALA A 645 -11.27 5.58 13.56
C ALA A 645 -11.61 6.64 14.59
N VAL A 646 -10.72 6.91 15.55
CA VAL A 646 -10.94 7.94 16.57
C VAL A 646 -11.04 9.35 15.96
N TRP A 647 -10.24 9.67 14.94
CA TRP A 647 -10.38 10.94 14.22
C TRP A 647 -11.72 11.12 13.51
N GLN A 648 -12.40 10.03 13.15
CA GLN A 648 -13.70 10.06 12.47
C GLN A 648 -14.87 10.29 13.44
N LEU A 649 -14.66 10.14 14.75
CA LEU A 649 -15.72 10.29 15.75
C LEU A 649 -16.19 11.76 15.87
N PRO A 650 -17.46 12.01 16.21
CA PRO A 650 -17.91 13.34 16.64
C PRO A 650 -17.20 13.81 17.92
N ALA A 651 -17.05 15.12 18.11
CA ALA A 651 -16.35 15.68 19.28
C ALA A 651 -16.92 15.20 20.63
N GLY A 652 -18.26 15.08 20.74
CA GLY A 652 -18.93 14.56 21.93
C GLY A 652 -18.59 13.09 22.23
N THR A 653 -18.50 12.25 21.20
CA THR A 653 -18.10 10.85 21.34
C THR A 653 -16.61 10.72 21.68
N ARG A 654 -15.73 11.52 21.07
CA ARG A 654 -14.28 11.49 21.35
C ARG A 654 -13.94 11.71 22.82
N ARG A 655 -14.72 12.52 23.54
CA ARG A 655 -14.51 12.76 24.98
C ARG A 655 -14.79 11.53 25.85
N ARG A 656 -15.50 10.52 25.34
CA ARG A 656 -15.85 9.26 26.02
C ARG A 656 -14.99 8.08 25.56
N VAL A 657 -14.04 8.33 24.66
CA VAL A 657 -13.17 7.32 24.06
C VAL A 657 -11.72 7.61 24.40
N ALA A 658 -11.06 6.66 25.04
CA ALA A 658 -9.63 6.64 25.30
C ALA A 658 -8.91 5.76 24.27
N LEU A 659 -7.68 6.12 23.94
CA LEU A 659 -6.85 5.40 22.98
C LEU A 659 -5.71 4.68 23.70
N LEU A 660 -5.62 3.35 23.52
CA LEU A 660 -4.49 2.55 23.96
C LEU A 660 -3.82 1.93 22.73
N THR A 661 -2.58 2.33 22.44
CA THR A 661 -1.79 1.77 21.35
C THR A 661 -0.62 0.96 21.90
N TYR A 662 -0.23 -0.11 21.23
CA TYR A 662 0.90 -0.92 21.70
C TYR A 662 1.55 -1.68 20.54
N GLY A 663 2.88 -1.84 20.60
CA GLY A 663 3.67 -2.27 19.45
C GLY A 663 3.41 -1.38 18.22
N SER A 664 3.21 -0.08 18.43
CA SER A 664 2.57 0.81 17.45
C SER A 664 3.56 1.31 16.36
N PRO A 665 3.31 1.08 15.06
CA PRO A 665 4.13 1.59 13.97
C PRO A 665 3.81 3.05 13.58
N ILE A 666 2.90 3.72 14.31
CA ILE A 666 2.34 5.03 13.94
C ILE A 666 3.43 6.08 13.70
N GLU A 667 4.40 6.21 14.60
CA GLU A 667 5.51 7.16 14.42
C GLU A 667 6.64 6.53 13.61
N ARG A 668 7.16 5.40 14.11
CA ARG A 668 8.39 4.77 13.61
C ARG A 668 8.32 4.32 12.15
N LEU A 669 7.14 4.02 11.63
CA LEU A 669 6.91 3.72 10.22
C LEU A 669 6.02 4.80 9.57
N TYR A 670 4.79 4.96 10.04
CA TYR A 670 3.81 5.77 9.34
C TYR A 670 4.16 7.27 9.35
N GLY A 671 4.64 7.80 10.46
CA GLY A 671 4.99 9.21 10.61
C GLY A 671 6.17 9.63 9.74
N ARG A 672 7.12 8.71 9.53
CA ARG A 672 8.30 8.97 8.68
C ARG A 672 8.00 8.84 7.19
N TRP A 673 7.23 7.84 6.78
CA TRP A 673 6.93 7.56 5.37
C TRP A 673 5.71 8.32 4.84
N PHE A 674 4.74 8.66 5.69
CA PHE A 674 3.49 9.35 5.35
C PHE A 674 3.29 10.62 6.21
N PRO A 675 4.25 11.55 6.21
CA PRO A 675 4.29 12.68 7.14
C PRO A 675 3.10 13.65 6.99
N ALA A 676 2.43 13.68 5.85
CA ALA A 676 1.22 14.49 5.67
C ALA A 676 0.00 13.98 6.46
N TYR A 677 0.04 12.73 6.95
CA TYR A 677 -1.10 12.03 7.56
C TYR A 677 -0.81 11.56 8.99
N PHE A 678 0.42 11.09 9.25
CA PHE A 678 0.87 10.63 10.56
C PHE A 678 2.12 11.39 11.06
N GLY A 679 2.45 12.54 10.46
CA GLY A 679 3.57 13.37 10.91
C GLY A 679 3.28 14.02 12.28
N PRO A 680 4.30 14.68 12.87
CA PRO A 680 4.18 15.23 14.23
C PRO A 680 2.99 16.17 14.41
N VAL A 681 2.71 17.04 13.44
CA VAL A 681 1.54 17.95 13.50
C VAL A 681 0.22 17.17 13.62
N GLN A 682 0.08 16.07 12.87
CA GLN A 682 -1.12 15.24 12.90
C GLN A 682 -1.22 14.47 14.22
N LEU A 683 -0.11 13.94 14.74
CA LEU A 683 -0.09 13.21 16.01
C LEU A 683 -0.35 14.13 17.22
N HIS A 684 0.18 15.35 17.23
CA HIS A 684 -0.21 16.39 18.20
C HIS A 684 -1.69 16.76 18.06
N GLY A 685 -2.21 16.76 16.83
CA GLY A 685 -3.65 16.94 16.57
C GLY A 685 -4.49 15.80 17.16
N LEU A 686 -4.03 14.55 17.05
CA LEU A 686 -4.68 13.39 17.68
C LEU A 686 -4.68 13.55 19.20
N HIS A 687 -3.51 13.79 19.79
CA HIS A 687 -3.36 13.94 21.24
C HIS A 687 -4.28 15.01 21.82
N ARG A 688 -4.37 16.18 21.18
CA ARG A 688 -5.29 17.26 21.60
C ARG A 688 -6.77 16.94 21.40
N SER A 689 -7.09 15.98 20.53
CA SER A 689 -8.48 15.65 20.17
C SER A 689 -9.07 14.50 20.99
N VAL A 690 -8.23 13.67 21.61
CA VAL A 690 -8.62 12.55 22.46
C VAL A 690 -8.52 12.94 23.92
N HIS A 691 -9.37 12.37 24.77
CA HIS A 691 -9.33 12.69 26.20
C HIS A 691 -8.07 12.18 26.89
N CYS A 692 -7.68 10.95 26.58
CA CYS A 692 -6.47 10.32 27.08
C CYS A 692 -5.92 9.29 26.08
N TRP A 693 -4.59 9.23 25.99
CA TRP A 693 -3.86 8.32 25.12
C TRP A 693 -2.64 7.75 25.85
N ARG A 694 -2.46 6.42 25.73
CA ARG A 694 -1.24 5.71 26.12
C ARG A 694 -0.70 4.85 24.98
N ASN A 695 0.62 4.81 24.84
CA ASN A 695 1.36 3.99 23.90
C ASN A 695 2.38 3.12 24.62
N LEU A 696 2.24 1.79 24.54
CA LEU A 696 3.17 0.83 25.14
C LEU A 696 4.17 0.34 24.09
N TRP A 697 5.46 0.32 24.43
CA TRP A 697 6.50 -0.08 23.48
C TRP A 697 7.68 -0.79 24.15
N ARG A 698 8.35 -1.68 23.40
CA ARG A 698 9.56 -2.40 23.81
C ARG A 698 10.74 -2.03 22.92
N ALA A 699 11.94 -2.02 23.46
CA ALA A 699 13.15 -1.76 22.67
C ALA A 699 13.53 -2.93 21.73
N THR A 700 13.03 -4.13 22.02
CA THR A 700 13.16 -5.36 21.23
C THR A 700 12.15 -5.44 20.07
N ASP A 701 11.18 -4.53 20.00
CA ASP A 701 10.16 -4.52 18.96
C ASP A 701 10.73 -3.91 17.65
N PRO A 702 10.78 -4.67 16.53
CA PRO A 702 11.30 -4.16 15.25
C PRO A 702 10.31 -3.24 14.51
N ILE A 703 9.04 -3.18 14.93
CA ILE A 703 7.96 -2.48 14.22
C ILE A 703 7.44 -1.32 15.07
N GLY A 704 7.11 -1.61 16.34
CA GLY A 704 6.62 -0.65 17.31
C GLY A 704 7.70 0.29 17.83
N GLY A 705 7.26 1.41 18.42
CA GLY A 705 8.14 2.35 19.10
C GLY A 705 7.37 3.50 19.76
N GLU A 706 8.12 4.46 20.29
CA GLU A 706 7.61 5.73 20.84
C GLU A 706 6.82 6.54 19.80
N ILE A 707 5.81 7.29 20.23
CA ILE A 707 5.07 8.29 19.44
C ILE A 707 5.82 9.62 19.39
N ARG A 708 6.63 9.93 20.41
CA ARG A 708 7.56 11.08 20.44
C ARG A 708 6.87 12.45 20.31
N LEU A 709 5.87 12.71 21.14
CA LEU A 709 5.20 14.02 21.19
C LEU A 709 5.93 15.07 22.06
N GLY A 710 7.00 14.69 22.76
CA GLY A 710 7.74 15.56 23.66
C GLY A 710 6.97 15.87 24.96
N GLU A 711 7.69 16.38 25.96
CA GLU A 711 7.14 16.67 27.30
C GLU A 711 6.15 17.86 27.29
N GLU A 712 6.33 18.81 26.36
CA GLU A 712 5.47 19.99 26.20
C GLU A 712 4.02 19.66 25.78
N SER A 713 3.76 18.41 25.36
CA SER A 713 2.44 17.99 24.88
C SER A 713 1.42 17.66 25.98
N GLY A 714 1.83 17.54 27.25
CA GLY A 714 0.96 17.14 28.37
C GLY A 714 1.33 15.75 28.93
N PRO A 715 0.40 15.00 29.55
CA PRO A 715 0.72 13.72 30.19
C PRO A 715 1.35 12.74 29.20
N GLU A 716 2.50 12.15 29.59
CA GLU A 716 3.41 11.39 28.73
C GLU A 716 2.67 10.27 27.96
N VAL A 717 2.50 10.40 26.64
CA VAL A 717 1.78 9.39 25.84
C VAL A 717 2.51 8.06 25.84
N ASP A 718 3.83 8.08 25.80
CA ASP A 718 4.66 6.90 25.72
C ASP A 718 4.90 6.29 27.10
N ARG A 719 4.72 4.97 27.23
CA ARG A 719 5.07 4.19 28.41
C ARG A 719 6.03 3.11 27.99
N GLY A 720 7.30 3.27 28.34
CA GLY A 720 8.36 2.33 28.02
C GLY A 720 9.76 2.94 28.04
N PRO A 721 10.78 2.19 27.60
CA PRO A 721 10.66 0.83 27.07
C PRO A 721 10.21 -0.15 28.16
N LEU A 722 9.24 -1.00 27.85
CA LEU A 722 8.88 -2.13 28.72
C LEU A 722 10.01 -3.17 28.69
N LYS A 723 10.25 -3.82 29.83
CA LYS A 723 11.24 -4.91 29.93
C LYS A 723 10.80 -6.08 29.04
N ASP A 724 11.75 -6.63 28.29
CA ASP A 724 11.53 -7.79 27.44
C ASP A 724 12.82 -8.62 27.33
N PRO A 725 12.88 -9.81 27.95
CA PRO A 725 11.80 -10.51 28.67
C PRO A 725 11.37 -9.80 29.97
N LEU A 726 10.17 -10.10 30.49
CA LEU A 726 9.75 -9.61 31.81
C LEU A 726 10.62 -10.15 32.94
N VAL A 727 11.04 -11.42 32.81
CA VAL A 727 11.93 -12.10 33.75
C VAL A 727 13.20 -12.49 33.00
N TYR A 728 14.35 -12.02 33.49
CA TYR A 728 15.64 -12.22 32.84
C TYR A 728 16.05 -13.70 32.81
N GLY A 729 16.17 -14.27 34.01
CA GLY A 729 16.62 -15.63 34.28
C GLY A 729 15.49 -16.54 34.72
N ARG A 730 15.85 -17.61 35.45
CA ARG A 730 14.89 -18.54 36.04
C ARG A 730 14.64 -18.16 37.49
N THR A 731 13.37 -18.14 37.91
CA THR A 731 12.96 -18.01 39.31
C THR A 731 12.11 -19.22 39.72
N PRO A 732 11.83 -19.44 41.01
CA PRO A 732 10.87 -20.46 41.43
C PRO A 732 9.49 -20.30 40.77
N GLU A 733 9.06 -19.07 40.52
CA GLU A 733 7.80 -18.73 39.84
C GLU A 733 7.91 -18.87 38.31
N HIS A 734 9.10 -18.66 37.75
CA HIS A 734 9.41 -18.79 36.32
C HIS A 734 10.59 -19.77 36.11
N PRO A 735 10.40 -21.08 36.33
CA PRO A 735 11.49 -22.06 36.28
C PRO A 735 12.02 -22.30 34.85
N LEU A 736 11.26 -21.90 33.83
CA LEU A 736 11.63 -21.96 32.43
C LEU A 736 12.04 -20.56 31.95
N PRO A 737 13.06 -20.44 31.07
CA PRO A 737 13.44 -19.15 30.50
C PRO A 737 12.27 -18.54 29.74
N GLU A 738 11.85 -17.35 30.14
CA GLU A 738 10.85 -16.58 29.40
C GLU A 738 11.32 -16.30 27.96
N PRO A 739 10.46 -16.26 26.94
CA PRO A 739 10.86 -15.84 25.61
C PRO A 739 11.09 -14.33 25.54
N VAL A 740 11.97 -13.89 24.62
CA VAL A 740 12.00 -12.48 24.19
C VAL A 740 10.84 -12.28 23.22
N LEU A 741 9.83 -11.52 23.62
CA LEU A 741 8.55 -11.44 22.92
C LEU A 741 8.57 -10.45 21.73
N GLY A 742 9.41 -9.41 21.81
CA GLY A 742 9.53 -8.37 20.79
C GLY A 742 8.18 -7.70 20.51
N HIS A 743 7.66 -7.94 19.31
CA HIS A 743 6.41 -7.34 18.82
C HIS A 743 5.11 -8.01 19.33
N SER A 744 5.21 -9.16 19.99
CA SER A 744 4.05 -10.00 20.35
C SER A 744 3.69 -9.87 21.84
N ASP A 745 2.49 -10.29 22.23
CA ASP A 745 2.08 -10.49 23.63
C ASP A 745 2.35 -9.30 24.57
N TYR A 746 1.98 -8.10 24.13
CA TYR A 746 1.97 -6.92 25.00
C TYR A 746 0.89 -7.02 26.09
N GLN A 747 -0.21 -7.73 25.83
CA GLN A 747 -1.31 -7.90 26.78
C GLN A 747 -0.96 -8.80 27.97
N ALA A 748 0.08 -9.64 27.82
CA ALA A 748 0.61 -10.45 28.92
C ALA A 748 1.40 -9.62 29.94
N ASP A 749 1.84 -8.42 29.56
CA ASP A 749 2.54 -7.51 30.45
C ASP A 749 1.55 -6.86 31.44
N PRO A 750 1.77 -6.95 32.77
CA PRO A 750 0.90 -6.34 33.76
C PRO A 750 0.65 -4.84 33.54
N VAL A 751 1.61 -4.12 32.95
CA VAL A 751 1.48 -2.69 32.62
C VAL A 751 0.32 -2.44 31.66
N PHE A 752 0.01 -3.39 30.78
CA PHE A 752 -1.14 -3.27 29.86
C PHE A 752 -2.46 -3.10 30.61
N ALA A 753 -2.72 -3.98 31.57
CA ALA A 753 -3.96 -3.96 32.33
C ALA A 753 -4.06 -2.72 33.23
N GLN A 754 -2.93 -2.30 33.81
CA GLN A 754 -2.81 -1.10 34.65
C GLN A 754 -3.14 0.16 33.86
N GLU A 755 -2.49 0.38 32.71
CA GLU A 755 -2.71 1.58 31.89
C GLU A 755 -4.12 1.60 31.29
N ARG A 756 -4.69 0.44 30.90
CA ARG A 756 -6.08 0.36 30.46
C ARG A 756 -7.05 0.80 31.56
N ALA A 757 -6.87 0.31 32.78
CA ALA A 757 -7.71 0.69 33.92
C ALA A 757 -7.61 2.20 34.20
N ALA A 758 -6.38 2.73 34.25
CA ALA A 758 -6.13 4.16 34.44
C ALA A 758 -6.77 5.03 33.33
N LEU A 759 -6.74 4.57 32.07
CA LEU A 759 -7.42 5.26 30.96
C LEU A 759 -8.94 5.31 31.17
N LEU A 760 -9.57 4.20 31.58
CA LEU A 760 -11.01 4.18 31.86
C LEU A 760 -11.36 5.10 33.02
N GLU A 761 -10.60 5.08 34.11
CA GLU A 761 -10.80 5.95 35.27
C GLU A 761 -10.77 7.43 34.89
N ARG A 762 -9.81 7.83 34.05
CA ARG A 762 -9.70 9.19 33.53
C ARG A 762 -10.89 9.64 32.67
N LEU A 763 -11.65 8.72 32.05
CA LEU A 763 -12.85 9.07 31.28
C LEU A 763 -14.07 9.39 32.16
N THR A 764 -13.98 9.21 33.48
CA THR A 764 -15.07 9.49 34.41
C THR A 764 -15.24 11.01 34.56
N PRO A 765 -16.43 11.59 34.33
CA PRO A 765 -16.65 13.00 34.63
C PRO A 765 -16.49 13.19 36.15
N LEU A 766 -15.55 14.04 36.56
CA LEU A 766 -15.55 14.62 37.89
C LEU A 766 -16.78 15.53 37.97
N LEU A 767 -17.89 15.05 38.53
CA LEU A 767 -18.95 15.96 38.97
C LEU A 767 -18.36 16.81 40.12
N PRO A 768 -18.52 18.14 40.10
CA PRO A 768 -18.24 18.96 41.28
C PRO A 768 -19.08 18.39 42.43
N GLN A 769 -18.45 18.17 43.59
CA GLN A 769 -19.18 17.97 44.83
C GLN A 769 -20.19 19.12 44.94
N GLN A 770 -21.48 18.82 45.00
CA GLN A 770 -22.41 19.78 45.58
C GLN A 770 -21.93 19.97 47.01
N ALA A 771 -21.32 21.13 47.29
CA ALA A 771 -21.08 21.54 48.65
C ALA A 771 -22.44 21.51 49.36
N ASP A 772 -22.52 20.76 50.46
CA ASP A 772 -23.68 20.75 51.34
C ASP A 772 -24.11 22.20 51.59
N GLU A 773 -25.39 22.49 51.39
CA GLU A 773 -25.96 23.78 51.76
C GLU A 773 -25.62 24.08 53.22
N PRO A 774 -25.10 25.28 53.55
CA PRO A 774 -24.92 25.65 54.94
C PRO A 774 -26.31 25.74 55.59
N ARG A 775 -26.54 24.95 56.64
CA ARG A 775 -27.65 25.16 57.57
C ARG A 775 -27.69 26.65 57.93
N GLN A 776 -28.77 27.34 57.55
CA GLN A 776 -29.06 28.67 58.04
C GLN A 776 -29.24 28.61 59.56
N GLU A 777 -28.28 29.16 60.29
CA GLU A 777 -28.47 29.57 61.67
C GLU A 777 -29.53 30.69 61.70
N LEU A 778 -30.63 30.42 62.41
CA LEU A 778 -31.62 31.42 62.78
C LEU A 778 -30.94 32.52 63.60
N ARG A 779 -30.77 33.69 63.00
CA ARG A 779 -30.40 34.92 63.71
C ARG A 779 -31.60 35.46 64.48
N GLU A 780 -31.42 35.57 65.80
CA GLU A 780 -32.28 36.31 66.71
C GLU A 780 -32.43 37.78 66.26
N VAL A 781 -33.67 38.29 66.36
CA VAL A 781 -34.03 39.70 66.16
C VAL A 781 -34.24 40.33 67.53
N PRO A 782 -33.53 41.42 67.91
CA PRO A 782 -33.81 42.13 69.14
C PRO A 782 -34.82 43.29 68.92
N GLY A 783 -35.99 43.12 69.53
CA GLY A 783 -36.59 44.07 70.49
C GLY A 783 -37.12 45.45 70.06
N GLY A 784 -38.44 45.62 70.24
CA GLY A 784 -39.05 46.87 70.76
C GLY A 784 -40.43 47.21 70.18
N PRO A 785 -41.30 48.00 70.87
CA PRO A 785 -41.62 48.09 72.30
C PRO A 785 -43.14 47.82 72.57
N PRO A 786 -43.66 47.91 73.82
CA PRO A 786 -44.99 47.40 74.20
C PRO A 786 -46.09 48.48 74.23
N GLY A 787 -47.36 48.06 74.16
CA GLY A 787 -48.54 48.86 74.55
C GLY A 787 -49.72 48.75 73.58
N THR A 788 -50.64 47.81 73.79
CA THR A 788 -52.02 48.02 74.32
C THR A 788 -53.00 48.79 73.42
N ALA A 789 -54.00 48.08 72.87
CA ALA A 789 -55.43 48.20 73.19
C ALA A 789 -56.30 47.68 72.01
N GLY A 790 -57.29 46.83 72.32
CA GLY A 790 -58.34 46.39 71.39
C GLY A 790 -58.65 44.91 71.50
#